data_AF-A0A3Q2CWC4-F1
#
_entry.id   AF-A0A3Q2CWC4-F1
#
_cell.length_a   1.000
_cell.length_b   1.000
_cell.length_c   1.000
_cell.angle_alpha   90.00
_cell.angle_beta   90.00
_cell.angle_gamma   90.00
#
_symmetry.space_group_name_H-M   'P 1'
#
loop_
_entity.id
_entity.type
_entity.pdbx_description
1 polymer ?
#
loop_
_entity_poly.entity_id
_entity_poly.type
_entity_poly.pdbx_seq_one_letter_code
_entity_poly.pdbx_strand_id
1 'polypeptide(L)'
;MAELKEADASQQHQEDEGIKRDADEDAPGALVQAPGGPVQAADSDTKPSTTTSDRHISIQTKLEGLEMLVDLNGAGRKSCPLCPEEKFKACYSHKLRRHLQKLHWKVYVDFQGSRMCICHLPCRNPRPSQSGDPGAGRHMAHYHCVVCSVTIARRTDMISHLRRHDNKGETEASYCGSSEVQVEEPTPSGQDYEIMKELGTNVQLLPNHTTPLKSDTYFNRKMKTNRQLVFCSLAVLAEERSPLECLDAFGATGIMGLQWAKHLRNAVKVTITDINDTCIKMIKENCELNNIRVDGGSRGPRGTDKVGGEAETAPIATVEVAKMDANVIMHLRPFDYIHLDPFGTAVNYLDAAFRNVRNLGIISVTSTDTGSLYAKSPNVTLRHYGCHIVRTEYFKELAARMVVAAVARAAARCNKGIEVLLTVALEHFVLVVVRVLRGPTQADESAKRLRKLVHCQWCEERVFLKQGNMVDDTLPCNCHGSLPGRTAVQLGPLWSGPLFNTGFLRRMLSAAVHHSMDDIQPLVKTLICESECTPLKSLVHGSSALTNQVECGVVIKTLQSAEDGGPADESGKRKSGEESGNVVKKLKADSSLEHPPFYYSVNRHSIRGMNMPKLNKFLQYLTEAGFRVSRTHFDPTGVRTDATLQQFKSVLSNHSAPTCTNVGTSSTQTSISTENPV
;
A
#
# COMPACT_ATOMS: atom_id res chain seq x y z
N MET A 1 -24.10 53.58 -1.30
CA MET A 1 -24.24 53.53 -2.77
C MET A 1 -23.54 52.28 -3.27
N ALA A 2 -24.20 51.32 -3.89
CA ALA A 2 -25.63 51.16 -4.13
C ALA A 2 -26.01 49.66 -4.06
N GLU A 3 -27.30 49.35 -3.90
CA GLU A 3 -27.80 47.99 -3.62
C GLU A 3 -28.60 47.42 -4.80
N LEU A 4 -28.38 46.14 -5.12
CA LEU A 4 -29.28 45.27 -5.89
C LEU A 4 -29.10 43.85 -5.30
N LYS A 5 -29.93 43.44 -4.31
CA LYS A 5 -31.28 42.86 -4.42
C LYS A 5 -31.33 41.42 -4.93
N GLU A 6 -31.80 40.53 -4.05
CA GLU A 6 -32.20 39.16 -4.33
C GLU A 6 -33.62 39.12 -4.92
N ALA A 7 -33.84 38.29 -5.94
CA ALA A 7 -35.13 37.72 -6.31
C ALA A 7 -34.95 36.68 -7.43
N ASP A 8 -35.00 35.38 -7.10
CA ASP A 8 -36.11 34.51 -7.53
C ASP A 8 -36.05 33.15 -6.81
N ALA A 9 -37.19 32.47 -6.63
CA ALA A 9 -37.25 31.17 -5.95
C ALA A 9 -38.49 30.32 -6.29
N SER A 10 -38.27 29.00 -6.31
CA SER A 10 -39.29 27.93 -6.12
C SER A 10 -40.40 27.76 -7.18
N GLN A 11 -40.10 26.92 -8.19
CA GLN A 11 -41.02 26.02 -8.92
C GLN A 11 -40.15 25.06 -9.77
N GLN A 12 -40.47 23.79 -10.03
CA GLN A 12 -41.73 23.02 -9.89
C GLN A 12 -41.45 21.61 -9.31
N HIS A 13 -42.44 20.98 -8.67
CA HIS A 13 -42.41 19.55 -8.31
C HIS A 13 -43.85 19.02 -8.14
N GLN A 14 -44.14 17.82 -8.68
CA GLN A 14 -45.37 17.01 -8.55
C GLN A 14 -46.70 17.55 -9.12
N GLU A 15 -47.32 16.73 -9.97
CA GLU A 15 -48.76 16.49 -10.25
C GLU A 15 -48.80 15.47 -11.43
N ASP A 16 -49.70 14.47 -11.54
CA ASP A 16 -50.54 13.82 -10.52
C ASP A 16 -50.94 12.37 -10.98
N GLU A 17 -51.76 11.63 -10.22
CA GLU A 17 -52.11 10.20 -10.46
C GLU A 17 -53.30 9.89 -11.40
N GLY A 18 -53.34 8.65 -11.91
CA GLY A 18 -54.58 7.86 -12.13
C GLY A 18 -54.98 7.47 -13.57
N ILE A 19 -55.87 6.50 -13.84
CA ILE A 19 -56.25 5.24 -13.12
C ILE A 19 -57.20 4.37 -14.04
N LYS A 20 -57.00 3.04 -14.08
CA LYS A 20 -57.98 1.94 -14.38
C LYS A 20 -58.61 1.64 -15.78
N ARG A 21 -58.63 0.32 -16.10
CA ARG A 21 -59.69 -0.54 -16.73
C ARG A 21 -59.99 -0.42 -18.25
N ASP A 22 -60.57 -1.41 -18.96
CA ASP A 22 -60.76 -2.90 -18.83
C ASP A 22 -61.23 -3.48 -20.21
N ALA A 23 -61.37 -4.82 -20.33
CA ALA A 23 -62.20 -5.61 -21.29
C ALA A 23 -61.72 -5.91 -22.75
N ASP A 24 -61.16 -7.12 -22.92
CA ASP A 24 -61.68 -8.32 -23.62
C ASP A 24 -62.29 -8.38 -25.06
N GLU A 25 -62.08 -9.57 -25.67
CA GLU A 25 -62.71 -10.23 -26.85
C GLU A 25 -62.56 -9.54 -28.24
N ASP A 26 -62.45 -10.24 -29.38
CA ASP A 26 -63.06 -11.52 -29.82
C ASP A 26 -62.20 -12.29 -30.90
N ALA A 27 -62.70 -13.42 -31.40
CA ALA A 27 -62.17 -14.25 -32.50
C ALA A 27 -63.30 -14.52 -33.56
N PRO A 28 -63.33 -15.57 -34.42
CA PRO A 28 -62.31 -16.45 -35.01
C PRO A 28 -62.38 -16.50 -36.58
N GLY A 29 -61.66 -17.44 -37.25
CA GLY A 29 -61.88 -17.76 -38.67
C GLY A 29 -60.82 -18.68 -39.33
N ALA A 30 -61.20 -19.58 -40.25
CA ALA A 30 -60.30 -20.57 -40.89
C ALA A 30 -60.84 -21.14 -42.24
N LEU A 31 -60.01 -21.97 -42.92
CA LEU A 31 -60.31 -22.83 -44.11
C LEU A 31 -60.34 -22.07 -45.49
N VAL A 32 -60.02 -22.63 -46.70
CA VAL A 32 -59.48 -23.95 -47.14
C VAL A 32 -58.88 -23.93 -48.59
N GLN A 33 -57.85 -24.77 -48.84
CA GLN A 33 -57.35 -25.46 -50.08
C GLN A 33 -57.34 -24.85 -51.52
N ALA A 34 -56.14 -24.84 -52.15
CA ALA A 34 -55.65 -25.68 -53.30
C ALA A 34 -56.47 -25.81 -54.64
N PRO A 35 -56.02 -26.51 -55.73
CA PRO A 35 -54.75 -27.26 -55.98
C PRO A 35 -54.07 -27.04 -57.38
N GLY A 36 -52.98 -27.76 -57.67
CA GLY A 36 -52.45 -27.95 -59.05
C GLY A 36 -51.00 -28.48 -59.15
N GLY A 37 -50.82 -29.78 -59.45
CA GLY A 37 -49.50 -30.44 -59.72
C GLY A 37 -49.30 -30.77 -61.21
N PRO A 38 -48.53 -31.81 -61.61
CA PRO A 38 -47.90 -32.92 -60.87
C PRO A 38 -46.35 -32.76 -60.78
N VAL A 39 -45.39 -33.72 -60.69
CA VAL A 39 -45.29 -35.18 -60.93
C VAL A 39 -44.32 -35.92 -59.95
N GLN A 40 -44.78 -37.10 -59.55
CA GLN A 40 -44.17 -38.39 -59.12
C GLN A 40 -42.66 -38.68 -59.39
N ALA A 41 -41.97 -39.61 -58.71
CA ALA A 41 -42.32 -40.61 -57.66
C ALA A 41 -41.09 -40.85 -56.72
N ALA A 42 -41.19 -41.15 -55.41
CA ALA A 42 -41.60 -42.42 -54.74
C ALA A 42 -40.60 -43.60 -54.98
N ASP A 43 -40.17 -44.42 -54.00
CA ASP A 43 -40.55 -44.58 -52.57
C ASP A 43 -39.41 -45.28 -51.74
N SER A 44 -39.60 -45.45 -50.41
CA SER A 44 -39.01 -46.45 -49.47
C SER A 44 -38.38 -45.94 -48.14
N ASP A 45 -38.56 -46.73 -47.07
CA ASP A 45 -38.11 -46.47 -45.69
C ASP A 45 -36.61 -46.71 -45.42
N THR A 46 -35.98 -45.82 -44.63
CA THR A 46 -35.25 -46.24 -43.40
C THR A 46 -34.88 -45.06 -42.48
N LYS A 47 -34.91 -45.27 -41.16
CA LYS A 47 -34.20 -44.41 -40.19
C LYS A 47 -32.70 -44.73 -40.19
N PRO A 48 -31.85 -43.71 -40.06
CA PRO A 48 -30.72 -43.76 -39.13
C PRO A 48 -30.84 -42.72 -38.00
N SER A 49 -30.09 -42.93 -36.93
CA SER A 49 -30.21 -42.19 -35.66
C SER A 49 -29.34 -40.92 -35.58
N THR A 50 -29.94 -39.85 -35.05
CA THR A 50 -29.34 -38.72 -34.30
C THR A 50 -27.80 -38.61 -34.22
N THR A 51 -27.26 -37.51 -34.74
CA THR A 51 -25.96 -36.94 -34.33
C THR A 51 -26.01 -35.42 -34.17
N THR A 52 -25.46 -34.95 -33.04
CA THR A 52 -24.96 -33.58 -32.71
C THR A 52 -25.38 -32.38 -33.58
N SER A 53 -26.09 -31.43 -32.97
CA SER A 53 -26.20 -30.03 -33.45
C SER A 53 -24.96 -29.20 -33.12
N ASP A 54 -24.71 -28.14 -33.90
CA ASP A 54 -23.43 -27.42 -33.95
C ASP A 54 -22.96 -26.74 -32.66
N ARG A 55 -21.67 -26.91 -32.37
CA ARG A 55 -20.90 -26.09 -31.42
C ARG A 55 -20.00 -25.13 -32.20
N HIS A 56 -19.91 -23.87 -31.79
CA HIS A 56 -19.06 -22.89 -32.45
C HIS A 56 -17.57 -23.30 -32.42
N ILE A 57 -16.86 -23.14 -33.54
CA ILE A 57 -15.47 -23.59 -33.76
C ILE A 57 -14.42 -23.11 -32.73
N SER A 58 -14.73 -22.06 -31.96
CA SER A 58 -13.88 -21.60 -30.85
C SER A 58 -13.98 -22.44 -29.57
N ILE A 59 -14.88 -23.43 -29.52
CA ILE A 59 -15.07 -24.35 -28.39
C ILE A 59 -14.33 -25.65 -28.72
N GLN A 60 -13.24 -25.93 -28.02
CA GLN A 60 -12.32 -27.04 -28.34
C GLN A 60 -11.88 -27.78 -27.07
N THR A 61 -11.75 -29.10 -27.13
CA THR A 61 -11.31 -29.91 -25.98
C THR A 61 -9.78 -30.04 -25.90
N LYS A 62 -9.09 -29.98 -27.04
CA LYS A 62 -7.61 -30.06 -27.14
C LYS A 62 -7.06 -29.02 -28.11
N LEU A 63 -5.76 -28.71 -28.01
CA LEU A 63 -5.09 -27.71 -28.85
C LEU A 63 -5.11 -28.13 -30.33
N GLU A 64 -4.96 -29.42 -30.58
CA GLU A 64 -5.01 -30.03 -31.91
C GLU A 64 -6.33 -29.72 -32.61
N GLY A 65 -7.43 -29.55 -31.87
CA GLY A 65 -8.72 -29.12 -32.41
C GLY A 65 -8.70 -27.73 -33.04
N LEU A 66 -7.97 -26.76 -32.46
CA LEU A 66 -7.74 -25.45 -33.10
C LEU A 66 -6.75 -25.54 -34.28
N GLU A 67 -5.78 -26.44 -34.19
CA GLU A 67 -4.76 -26.61 -35.24
C GLU A 67 -5.30 -27.40 -36.45
N MET A 68 -6.33 -28.23 -36.28
CA MET A 68 -7.04 -28.94 -37.36
C MET A 68 -8.02 -28.06 -38.15
N LEU A 69 -8.42 -26.89 -37.64
CA LEU A 69 -9.28 -25.94 -38.37
C LEU A 69 -8.58 -25.31 -39.60
N VAL A 70 -7.26 -25.48 -39.75
CA VAL A 70 -6.47 -25.01 -40.88
C VAL A 70 -5.40 -26.04 -41.21
N ASP A 71 -5.26 -26.43 -42.47
CA ASP A 71 -4.09 -27.19 -42.91
C ASP A 71 -2.79 -26.40 -42.64
N LEU A 72 -2.03 -26.82 -41.63
CA LEU A 72 -0.73 -26.25 -41.25
C LEU A 72 0.46 -26.86 -42.01
N ASN A 73 0.25 -27.95 -42.77
CA ASN A 73 1.31 -28.73 -43.40
C ASN A 73 1.46 -28.40 -44.90
N GLY A 74 0.38 -28.08 -45.60
CA GLY A 74 0.41 -27.65 -46.99
C GLY A 74 0.98 -26.24 -47.18
N ALA A 75 1.53 -26.00 -48.37
CA ALA A 75 2.24 -24.77 -48.71
C ALA A 75 1.35 -23.51 -48.72
N GLY A 76 2.01 -22.34 -48.71
CA GLY A 76 1.36 -21.03 -48.84
C GLY A 76 1.25 -20.22 -47.54
N ARG A 77 0.48 -19.14 -47.60
CA ARG A 77 0.13 -18.31 -46.42
C ARG A 77 -1.26 -18.72 -45.93
N LYS A 78 -1.41 -18.83 -44.61
CA LYS A 78 -2.60 -19.32 -43.93
C LYS A 78 -3.16 -18.22 -43.02
N SER A 79 -4.48 -18.00 -43.05
CA SER A 79 -5.21 -17.07 -42.17
C SER A 79 -5.55 -17.73 -40.82
N CYS A 80 -6.08 -16.96 -39.87
CA CYS A 80 -6.51 -17.49 -38.56
C CYS A 80 -8.03 -17.76 -38.57
N PRO A 81 -8.50 -18.97 -38.20
CA PRO A 81 -9.92 -19.33 -38.25
C PRO A 81 -10.78 -18.63 -37.19
N LEU A 82 -10.17 -17.87 -36.27
CA LEU A 82 -10.86 -17.15 -35.20
C LEU A 82 -10.63 -15.62 -35.23
N CYS A 83 -9.97 -15.09 -36.27
CA CYS A 83 -9.70 -13.66 -36.43
C CYS A 83 -10.03 -13.15 -37.86
N PRO A 84 -10.56 -11.93 -38.01
CA PRO A 84 -10.57 -11.23 -39.31
C PRO A 84 -9.14 -10.85 -39.72
N GLU A 85 -8.94 -10.62 -41.03
CA GLU A 85 -7.61 -10.29 -41.58
C GLU A 85 -6.97 -9.04 -40.94
N GLU A 86 -7.80 -8.07 -40.52
CA GLU A 86 -7.37 -6.87 -39.78
C GLU A 86 -6.56 -7.20 -38.51
N LYS A 87 -6.88 -8.32 -37.85
CA LYS A 87 -6.20 -8.79 -36.62
C LYS A 87 -5.15 -9.85 -36.90
N PHE A 88 -5.30 -10.66 -37.95
CA PHE A 88 -4.30 -11.64 -38.36
C PHE A 88 -4.21 -11.75 -39.88
N LYS A 89 -3.28 -11.00 -40.48
CA LYS A 89 -2.95 -11.10 -41.90
C LYS A 89 -2.28 -12.44 -42.20
N ALA A 90 -2.74 -13.13 -43.24
CA ALA A 90 -2.29 -14.49 -43.58
C ALA A 90 -0.76 -14.63 -43.67
N CYS A 91 -0.21 -15.65 -43.00
CA CYS A 91 1.23 -15.82 -42.82
C CYS A 91 1.66 -17.30 -42.83
N TYR A 92 2.95 -17.58 -42.67
CA TYR A 92 3.48 -18.95 -42.63
C TYR A 92 2.95 -19.73 -41.42
N SER A 93 2.74 -21.05 -41.58
CA SER A 93 2.08 -21.92 -40.59
C SER A 93 2.69 -21.86 -39.18
N HIS A 94 4.02 -21.76 -39.06
CA HIS A 94 4.69 -21.62 -37.75
C HIS A 94 4.28 -20.34 -36.98
N LYS A 95 3.95 -19.24 -37.67
CA LYS A 95 3.44 -18.00 -37.05
C LYS A 95 1.97 -18.14 -36.67
N LEU A 96 1.15 -18.83 -37.49
CA LEU A 96 -0.24 -19.13 -37.19
C LEU A 96 -0.37 -20.06 -35.96
N ARG A 97 0.38 -21.17 -35.92
CA ARG A 97 0.48 -22.08 -34.76
C ARG A 97 0.80 -21.30 -33.47
N ARG A 98 1.83 -20.44 -33.50
CA ARG A 98 2.20 -19.60 -32.33
C ARG A 98 1.11 -18.60 -31.94
N HIS A 99 0.31 -18.11 -32.89
CA HIS A 99 -0.81 -17.19 -32.65
C HIS A 99 -2.01 -17.92 -32.02
N LEU A 100 -2.44 -19.06 -32.58
CA LEU A 100 -3.46 -19.93 -32.01
C LEU A 100 -3.13 -20.30 -30.55
N GLN A 101 -1.89 -20.76 -30.31
CA GLN A 101 -1.44 -21.16 -28.98
C GLN A 101 -1.39 -20.00 -27.96
N LYS A 102 -0.89 -18.80 -28.36
CA LYS A 102 -0.69 -17.69 -27.42
C LYS A 102 -1.87 -16.74 -27.26
N LEU A 103 -2.75 -16.62 -28.25
CA LEU A 103 -3.95 -15.78 -28.19
C LEU A 103 -5.20 -16.59 -27.86
N HIS A 104 -5.54 -17.59 -28.68
CA HIS A 104 -6.82 -18.30 -28.57
C HIS A 104 -6.78 -19.37 -27.46
N TRP A 105 -5.82 -20.30 -27.53
CA TRP A 105 -5.72 -21.43 -26.59
C TRP A 105 -5.33 -21.02 -25.17
N LYS A 106 -4.59 -19.91 -24.99
CA LYS A 106 -4.21 -19.39 -23.67
C LYS A 106 -5.26 -18.46 -23.04
N VAL A 107 -6.22 -17.94 -23.83
CA VAL A 107 -7.27 -17.03 -23.35
C VAL A 107 -8.64 -17.68 -23.55
N TYR A 108 -9.02 -18.51 -22.58
CA TYR A 108 -10.22 -19.35 -22.61
C TYR A 108 -11.00 -19.31 -21.29
N VAL A 109 -12.25 -19.79 -21.34
CA VAL A 109 -13.01 -20.26 -20.17
C VAL A 109 -13.13 -21.79 -20.30
N ASP A 110 -13.06 -22.50 -19.19
CA ASP A 110 -13.17 -23.96 -19.14
C ASP A 110 -14.55 -24.36 -18.57
N PHE A 111 -15.19 -25.36 -19.18
CA PHE A 111 -16.42 -25.97 -18.70
C PHE A 111 -16.58 -27.37 -19.29
N GLN A 112 -16.87 -28.39 -18.47
CA GLN A 112 -17.06 -29.79 -18.92
C GLN A 112 -15.93 -30.30 -19.84
N GLY A 113 -14.67 -29.98 -19.53
CA GLY A 113 -13.49 -30.35 -20.36
C GLY A 113 -13.44 -29.68 -21.74
N SER A 114 -14.35 -28.74 -22.02
CA SER A 114 -14.40 -27.95 -23.25
C SER A 114 -13.87 -26.54 -22.98
N ARG A 115 -12.88 -26.10 -23.76
CA ARG A 115 -12.33 -24.74 -23.68
C ARG A 115 -13.00 -23.83 -24.67
N MET A 116 -13.78 -22.90 -24.14
CA MET A 116 -14.35 -21.79 -24.90
C MET A 116 -13.25 -20.75 -25.10
N CYS A 117 -12.51 -20.87 -26.19
CA CYS A 117 -11.43 -19.95 -26.56
C CYS A 117 -11.99 -18.59 -26.99
N ILE A 118 -11.23 -17.52 -26.80
CA ILE A 118 -11.62 -16.18 -27.24
C ILE A 118 -11.78 -16.13 -28.77
N CYS A 119 -12.87 -15.54 -29.24
CA CYS A 119 -13.19 -15.32 -30.64
C CYS A 119 -13.04 -13.85 -31.01
N HIS A 120 -12.64 -13.57 -32.26
CA HIS A 120 -12.55 -12.22 -32.83
C HIS A 120 -13.31 -12.06 -34.16
N LEU A 121 -13.91 -13.13 -34.70
CA LEU A 121 -14.83 -13.08 -35.85
C LEU A 121 -16.12 -12.31 -35.52
N PRO A 122 -16.90 -11.85 -36.53
CA PRO A 122 -18.16 -11.14 -36.33
C PRO A 122 -19.36 -12.07 -36.02
N CYS A 123 -19.23 -12.99 -35.06
CA CYS A 123 -20.24 -14.04 -34.77
C CYS A 123 -21.49 -13.54 -34.00
N ARG A 124 -22.06 -12.39 -34.38
CA ARG A 124 -23.19 -11.77 -33.68
C ARG A 124 -24.54 -12.22 -34.26
N ASN A 125 -25.13 -13.26 -33.69
CA ASN A 125 -26.55 -13.58 -33.93
C ASN A 125 -27.43 -12.39 -33.49
N PRO A 126 -28.25 -11.79 -34.36
CA PRO A 126 -29.17 -10.74 -33.98
C PRO A 126 -30.43 -11.34 -33.35
N ARG A 127 -30.78 -10.88 -32.14
CA ARG A 127 -32.21 -10.73 -31.79
C ARG A 127 -32.65 -9.37 -32.33
N PRO A 128 -33.81 -9.26 -33.00
CA PRO A 128 -34.27 -7.98 -33.56
C PRO A 128 -34.69 -7.03 -32.44
N SER A 129 -33.89 -6.00 -32.18
CA SER A 129 -34.26 -4.84 -31.36
C SER A 129 -34.56 -3.65 -32.28
N GLN A 130 -35.79 -3.12 -32.22
CA GLN A 130 -36.22 -1.98 -33.04
C GLN A 130 -35.59 -0.66 -32.58
N SER A 131 -34.40 -0.33 -33.09
CA SER A 131 -33.89 1.05 -33.20
C SER A 131 -32.65 1.03 -34.12
N GLY A 132 -32.68 1.83 -35.19
CA GLY A 132 -31.64 1.79 -36.23
C GLY A 132 -30.65 2.94 -36.13
N ASP A 133 -29.36 2.63 -36.17
CA ASP A 133 -28.30 3.51 -36.69
C ASP A 133 -27.08 2.65 -37.14
N PRO A 134 -26.70 2.63 -38.43
CA PRO A 134 -25.62 1.78 -38.95
C PRO A 134 -24.21 2.37 -38.72
N GLY A 135 -23.90 2.78 -37.49
CA GLY A 135 -22.57 3.24 -37.11
C GLY A 135 -21.50 2.12 -37.17
N ALA A 136 -20.31 2.43 -37.68
CA ALA A 136 -19.22 1.48 -37.91
C ALA A 136 -18.54 0.94 -36.62
N GLY A 137 -19.26 0.07 -35.90
CA GLY A 137 -18.80 -0.53 -34.64
C GLY A 137 -17.63 -1.51 -34.81
N ARG A 138 -16.50 -1.23 -34.15
CA ARG A 138 -15.37 -2.18 -34.07
C ARG A 138 -15.78 -3.46 -33.33
N HIS A 139 -15.68 -4.60 -34.01
CA HIS A 139 -16.06 -5.91 -33.45
C HIS A 139 -15.24 -6.27 -32.20
N MET A 140 -15.92 -6.34 -31.06
CA MET A 140 -15.32 -6.70 -29.77
C MET A 140 -15.11 -8.22 -29.66
N ALA A 141 -13.99 -8.59 -29.02
CA ALA A 141 -13.70 -9.97 -28.69
C ALA A 141 -14.76 -10.56 -27.75
N HIS A 142 -15.04 -11.87 -27.88
CA HIS A 142 -16.04 -12.56 -27.08
C HIS A 142 -15.77 -14.05 -26.95
N TYR A 143 -16.47 -14.71 -26.03
CA TYR A 143 -16.50 -16.16 -25.83
C TYR A 143 -17.90 -16.68 -26.17
N HIS A 144 -18.00 -17.89 -26.70
CA HIS A 144 -19.29 -18.56 -26.94
C HIS A 144 -19.64 -19.47 -25.76
N CYS A 145 -20.89 -19.43 -25.29
CA CYS A 145 -21.35 -20.36 -24.28
C CYS A 145 -21.53 -21.76 -24.89
N VAL A 146 -20.98 -22.81 -24.26
CA VAL A 146 -21.16 -24.19 -24.73
C VAL A 146 -22.56 -24.76 -24.44
N VAL A 147 -23.31 -24.12 -23.53
CA VAL A 147 -24.66 -24.55 -23.11
C VAL A 147 -25.75 -23.90 -23.98
N CYS A 148 -25.67 -22.59 -24.22
CA CYS A 148 -26.73 -21.84 -24.93
C CYS A 148 -26.25 -21.01 -26.14
N SER A 149 -25.00 -21.20 -26.59
CA SER A 149 -24.39 -20.54 -27.77
C SER A 149 -24.31 -19.00 -27.74
N VAL A 150 -24.76 -18.34 -26.66
CA VAL A 150 -24.67 -16.88 -26.47
C VAL A 150 -23.22 -16.39 -26.46
N THR A 151 -22.98 -15.25 -27.10
CA THR A 151 -21.67 -14.57 -27.12
C THR A 151 -21.54 -13.55 -25.98
N ILE A 152 -20.43 -13.62 -25.22
CA ILE A 152 -20.17 -12.74 -24.07
C ILE A 152 -18.76 -12.14 -24.18
N ALA A 153 -18.65 -10.81 -24.08
CA ALA A 153 -17.40 -10.10 -24.33
C ALA A 153 -16.31 -10.28 -23.25
N ARG A 154 -16.69 -10.52 -21.99
CA ARG A 154 -15.78 -10.55 -20.84
C ARG A 154 -15.69 -11.94 -20.21
N ARG A 155 -14.48 -12.32 -19.80
CA ARG A 155 -14.17 -13.63 -19.20
C ARG A 155 -14.88 -13.85 -17.86
N THR A 156 -14.94 -12.81 -17.02
CA THR A 156 -15.69 -12.76 -15.76
C THR A 156 -17.16 -13.05 -15.96
N ASP A 157 -17.76 -12.38 -16.95
CA ASP A 157 -19.19 -12.38 -17.20
C ASP A 157 -19.62 -13.73 -17.80
N MET A 158 -18.74 -14.38 -18.58
CA MET A 158 -18.90 -15.76 -19.04
C MET A 158 -18.84 -16.78 -17.88
N ILE A 159 -17.92 -16.61 -16.91
CA ILE A 159 -17.88 -17.47 -15.70
C ILE A 159 -19.17 -17.31 -14.89
N SER A 160 -19.62 -16.07 -14.66
CA SER A 160 -20.90 -15.76 -14.00
C SER A 160 -22.14 -16.14 -14.84
N HIS A 161 -21.97 -16.53 -16.10
CA HIS A 161 -23.04 -17.05 -16.96
C HIS A 161 -23.10 -18.58 -16.90
N LEU A 162 -21.96 -19.28 -16.95
CA LEU A 162 -21.88 -20.73 -16.73
C LEU A 162 -22.48 -21.12 -15.36
N ARG A 163 -22.11 -20.41 -14.29
CA ARG A 163 -22.71 -20.59 -12.96
C ARG A 163 -24.23 -20.42 -12.90
N ARG A 164 -24.84 -19.73 -13.89
CA ARG A 164 -26.31 -19.60 -14.00
C ARG A 164 -26.98 -20.71 -14.81
N HIS A 165 -26.23 -21.50 -15.58
CA HIS A 165 -26.72 -22.76 -16.14
C HIS A 165 -26.64 -23.87 -15.08
N ASP A 166 -25.51 -23.94 -14.38
CA ASP A 166 -25.23 -24.83 -13.26
C ASP A 166 -26.30 -24.71 -12.14
N ASN A 167 -26.43 -23.52 -11.53
CA ASN A 167 -27.42 -23.24 -10.47
C ASN A 167 -28.90 -23.43 -10.86
N LYS A 168 -29.21 -23.69 -12.14
CA LYS A 168 -30.57 -23.96 -12.61
C LYS A 168 -30.83 -25.44 -12.92
N GLY A 169 -29.80 -26.29 -12.91
CA GLY A 169 -29.90 -27.64 -13.48
C GLY A 169 -30.05 -27.66 -15.00
N GLU A 170 -29.69 -26.58 -15.72
CA GLU A 170 -29.64 -26.58 -17.20
C GLU A 170 -28.43 -27.40 -17.72
N THR A 171 -27.59 -27.93 -16.82
CA THR A 171 -26.48 -28.86 -17.08
C THR A 171 -26.20 -29.77 -15.89
N GLU A 172 -25.94 -31.07 -16.12
CA GLU A 172 -25.66 -32.07 -15.05
C GLU A 172 -24.25 -31.97 -14.41
N ALA A 173 -23.47 -30.93 -14.69
CA ALA A 173 -22.06 -30.86 -14.26
C ALA A 173 -21.76 -29.56 -13.50
N SER A 174 -21.35 -29.72 -12.24
CA SER A 174 -20.94 -28.63 -11.35
C SER A 174 -19.77 -27.83 -11.91
N TYR A 175 -19.84 -26.52 -11.76
CA TYR A 175 -18.72 -25.63 -12.06
C TYR A 175 -17.61 -25.86 -11.03
N CYS A 176 -16.57 -26.62 -11.42
CA CYS A 176 -15.40 -26.89 -10.58
C CYS A 176 -14.61 -25.60 -10.30
N GLY A 177 -15.06 -24.88 -9.28
CA GLY A 177 -14.67 -23.51 -8.97
C GLY A 177 -15.12 -23.12 -7.56
N SER A 178 -14.71 -23.98 -6.61
CA SER A 178 -14.77 -23.83 -5.14
C SER A 178 -16.14 -23.56 -4.51
N SER A 179 -16.78 -24.62 -3.99
CA SER A 179 -16.96 -24.83 -2.54
C SER A 179 -17.59 -26.20 -2.22
N GLU A 180 -17.42 -26.64 -0.96
CA GLU A 180 -18.24 -27.65 -0.25
C GLU A 180 -18.43 -29.03 -0.91
N VAL A 181 -17.46 -29.92 -0.64
CA VAL A 181 -17.75 -31.34 -0.39
C VAL A 181 -17.15 -31.70 0.97
N GLN A 182 -17.93 -32.31 1.86
CA GLN A 182 -17.39 -32.96 3.05
C GLN A 182 -16.75 -34.30 2.63
N VAL A 183 -15.43 -34.30 2.46
CA VAL A 183 -14.66 -35.52 2.24
C VAL A 183 -13.67 -35.66 3.40
N GLU A 184 -13.71 -36.79 4.10
CA GLU A 184 -12.56 -37.25 4.89
C GLU A 184 -11.49 -37.77 3.92
N GLU A 185 -10.79 -36.86 3.22
CA GLU A 185 -9.66 -37.27 2.39
C GLU A 185 -8.50 -37.77 3.27
N PRO A 186 -7.85 -38.89 2.91
CA PRO A 186 -6.60 -39.30 3.55
C PRO A 186 -5.56 -38.20 3.45
N THR A 187 -4.76 -38.01 4.51
CA THR A 187 -3.68 -37.01 4.55
C THR A 187 -2.79 -37.08 3.30
N PRO A 188 -2.77 -36.05 2.43
CA PRO A 188 -1.88 -36.03 1.27
C PRO A 188 -0.46 -35.72 1.74
N SER A 189 0.29 -36.77 2.05
CA SER A 189 1.70 -36.72 2.45
C SER A 189 2.57 -36.30 1.26
N GLY A 190 2.76 -34.98 1.06
CA GLY A 190 3.63 -34.45 0.01
C GLY A 190 3.14 -33.15 -0.64
N GLN A 191 2.92 -32.10 0.15
CA GLN A 191 3.20 -30.75 -0.36
C GLN A 191 4.64 -30.42 0.01
N ASP A 192 5.50 -30.24 -0.99
CA ASP A 192 6.89 -29.81 -0.77
C ASP A 192 6.90 -28.39 -0.23
N TYR A 193 7.35 -28.18 1.01
CA TYR A 193 7.50 -26.85 1.61
C TYR A 193 8.98 -26.43 1.63
N GLU A 194 9.30 -25.20 1.21
CA GLU A 194 10.61 -24.61 1.44
C GLU A 194 10.69 -24.13 2.90
N ILE A 195 11.58 -24.70 3.71
CA ILE A 195 11.86 -24.18 5.05
C ILE A 195 12.82 -23.00 4.94
N MET A 196 12.32 -21.80 5.20
CA MET A 196 13.13 -20.60 5.35
C MET A 196 13.54 -20.39 6.81
N LYS A 197 14.75 -19.84 7.03
CA LYS A 197 15.23 -19.41 8.34
C LYS A 197 15.54 -17.92 8.36
N GLU A 198 14.89 -17.16 9.23
CA GLU A 198 15.13 -15.72 9.43
C GLU A 198 15.24 -15.42 10.94
N LEU A 199 16.32 -14.74 11.35
CA LEU A 199 16.67 -14.48 12.76
C LEU A 199 16.84 -15.75 13.62
N GLY A 200 16.91 -16.94 13.01
CA GLY A 200 16.89 -18.22 13.72
C GLY A 200 15.48 -18.77 14.02
N THR A 201 14.44 -18.08 13.54
CA THR A 201 13.07 -18.61 13.44
C THR A 201 12.91 -19.31 12.09
N ASN A 202 12.39 -20.54 12.10
CA ASN A 202 12.12 -21.32 10.89
C ASN A 202 10.66 -21.10 10.44
N VAL A 203 10.36 -21.04 9.15
CA VAL A 203 8.98 -21.06 8.62
C VAL A 203 8.91 -21.88 7.32
N GLN A 204 7.90 -22.73 7.20
CA GLN A 204 7.51 -23.34 5.94
C GLN A 204 6.91 -22.30 5.00
N LEU A 205 7.24 -22.41 3.71
CA LEU A 205 6.71 -21.61 2.61
C LEU A 205 6.23 -22.55 1.49
N LEU A 206 5.13 -22.19 0.83
CA LEU A 206 4.72 -22.86 -0.41
C LEU A 206 5.77 -22.65 -1.53
N PRO A 207 5.96 -23.60 -2.46
CA PRO A 207 6.92 -23.46 -3.57
C PRO A 207 6.69 -22.20 -4.42
N ASN A 208 5.43 -21.77 -4.54
CA ASN A 208 5.03 -20.60 -5.30
C ASN A 208 5.12 -19.28 -4.53
N HIS A 209 5.72 -19.22 -3.33
CA HIS A 209 5.84 -17.98 -2.53
C HIS A 209 6.49 -16.79 -3.26
N THR A 210 7.21 -17.04 -4.37
CA THR A 210 7.77 -16.01 -5.26
C THR A 210 6.72 -15.36 -6.18
N THR A 211 5.62 -16.05 -6.47
CA THR A 211 4.46 -15.55 -7.25
C THR A 211 3.18 -16.25 -6.75
N PRO A 212 2.73 -15.96 -5.50
CA PRO A 212 1.59 -16.63 -4.90
C PRO A 212 0.27 -16.22 -5.56
N LEU A 213 -0.71 -17.12 -5.55
CA LEU A 213 -2.10 -16.81 -5.90
C LEU A 213 -2.76 -16.03 -4.75
N LYS A 214 -3.95 -15.46 -5.00
CA LYS A 214 -4.70 -14.69 -3.99
C LYS A 214 -5.20 -15.52 -2.80
N SER A 215 -5.20 -16.84 -2.93
CA SER A 215 -5.59 -17.84 -1.92
C SER A 215 -4.46 -18.21 -0.96
N ASP A 216 -3.21 -17.91 -1.36
CA ASP A 216 -2.04 -18.63 -0.84
C ASP A 216 -1.38 -17.86 0.30
N THR A 217 -0.67 -18.58 1.16
CA THR A 217 0.09 -17.99 2.28
C THR A 217 1.20 -17.08 1.76
N TYR A 218 1.14 -15.80 2.11
CA TYR A 218 2.07 -14.81 1.57
C TYR A 218 3.36 -14.70 2.38
N PHE A 219 4.49 -14.70 1.69
CA PHE A 219 5.77 -14.35 2.28
C PHE A 219 6.62 -13.51 1.34
N ASN A 220 7.22 -12.44 1.86
CA ASN A 220 8.10 -11.58 1.10
C ASN A 220 9.48 -11.45 1.76
N ARG A 221 10.50 -12.00 1.09
CA ARG A 221 11.93 -11.89 1.49
C ARG A 221 12.38 -10.42 1.59
N LYS A 222 11.80 -9.52 0.77
CA LYS A 222 12.13 -8.09 0.74
C LYS A 222 11.59 -7.30 1.94
N MET A 223 10.68 -7.87 2.73
CA MET A 223 10.14 -7.25 3.96
C MET A 223 10.98 -7.57 5.22
N LYS A 224 12.12 -8.27 5.10
CA LYS A 224 13.05 -8.55 6.21
C LYS A 224 13.42 -7.27 6.98
N THR A 225 13.78 -6.19 6.27
CA THR A 225 14.09 -4.88 6.86
C THR A 225 12.91 -4.25 7.61
N ASN A 226 11.67 -4.48 7.16
CA ASN A 226 10.47 -4.05 7.88
C ASN A 226 10.34 -4.84 9.19
N ARG A 227 10.34 -6.18 9.13
CA ARG A 227 10.24 -7.07 10.30
C ARG A 227 11.31 -6.78 11.35
N GLN A 228 12.57 -6.57 10.94
CA GLN A 228 13.67 -6.22 11.85
C GLN A 228 13.48 -4.84 12.53
N LEU A 229 12.99 -3.83 11.81
CA LEU A 229 12.65 -2.53 12.41
C LEU A 229 11.48 -2.64 13.40
N VAL A 230 10.43 -3.37 13.02
CA VAL A 230 9.22 -3.62 13.85
C VAL A 230 9.57 -4.43 15.10
N PHE A 231 10.44 -5.42 14.98
CA PHE A 231 10.99 -6.16 16.12
C PHE A 231 11.71 -5.20 17.07
N CYS A 232 12.60 -4.34 16.56
CA CYS A 232 13.35 -3.42 17.40
C CYS A 232 12.44 -2.40 18.10
N SER A 233 11.36 -1.93 17.47
CA SER A 233 10.41 -1.03 18.14
C SER A 233 9.55 -1.73 19.20
N LEU A 234 9.31 -3.03 19.08
CA LEU A 234 8.69 -3.84 20.15
C LEU A 234 9.68 -4.12 21.28
N ALA A 235 10.93 -4.48 20.98
CA ALA A 235 11.97 -4.74 21.98
C ALA A 235 12.19 -3.53 22.90
N VAL A 236 12.24 -2.32 22.33
CA VAL A 236 12.37 -1.07 23.12
C VAL A 236 11.14 -0.80 24.00
N LEU A 237 9.93 -1.22 23.60
CA LEU A 237 8.75 -1.14 24.48
C LEU A 237 8.79 -2.20 25.58
N ALA A 238 9.35 -3.38 25.31
CA ALA A 238 9.51 -4.47 26.26
C ALA A 238 10.56 -4.16 27.35
N GLU A 239 11.56 -3.33 27.03
CA GLU A 239 12.47 -2.69 28.00
C GLU A 239 11.73 -1.69 28.92
N GLU A 240 10.78 -0.92 28.37
CA GLU A 240 10.02 0.07 29.15
C GLU A 240 8.93 -0.57 30.03
N ARG A 241 8.33 -1.70 29.61
CA ARG A 241 7.29 -2.44 30.35
C ARG A 241 7.26 -3.92 29.96
N SER A 242 7.05 -4.80 30.92
CA SER A 242 6.76 -6.22 30.67
C SER A 242 5.83 -6.82 31.75
N PRO A 243 5.05 -7.87 31.43
CA PRO A 243 4.80 -8.42 30.09
C PRO A 243 3.85 -7.53 29.27
N LEU A 244 4.10 -7.43 27.96
CA LEU A 244 3.22 -6.73 27.01
C LEU A 244 2.20 -7.67 26.37
N GLU A 245 0.98 -7.19 26.10
CA GLU A 245 0.04 -7.86 25.19
C GLU A 245 0.26 -7.35 23.75
N CYS A 246 0.72 -8.23 22.85
CA CYS A 246 1.15 -7.88 21.50
C CYS A 246 0.28 -8.55 20.42
N LEU A 247 -0.09 -7.79 19.38
CA LEU A 247 -0.87 -8.27 18.23
C LEU A 247 -0.07 -8.16 16.92
N ASP A 248 0.19 -9.31 16.30
CA ASP A 248 0.55 -9.43 14.89
C ASP A 248 -0.76 -9.66 14.09
N ALA A 249 -1.31 -8.58 13.55
CA ALA A 249 -2.69 -8.57 13.05
C ALA A 249 -2.89 -9.28 11.69
N PHE A 250 -1.78 -9.54 10.96
CA PHE A 250 -1.77 -10.12 9.62
C PHE A 250 -0.65 -11.16 9.50
N GLY A 251 -0.79 -12.26 10.23
CA GLY A 251 0.30 -13.22 10.42
C GLY A 251 0.81 -13.87 9.12
N ALA A 252 -0.08 -14.22 8.18
CA ALA A 252 0.21 -15.02 6.98
C ALA A 252 0.95 -16.35 7.27
N THR A 253 2.28 -16.35 7.37
CA THR A 253 3.09 -17.50 7.81
C THR A 253 3.42 -17.49 9.30
N GLY A 254 3.14 -16.38 10.00
CA GLY A 254 3.40 -16.16 11.42
C GLY A 254 4.80 -15.65 11.74
N ILE A 255 5.69 -15.49 10.75
CA ILE A 255 7.13 -15.22 10.95
C ILE A 255 7.43 -14.11 11.97
N MET A 256 6.64 -13.04 12.00
CA MET A 256 6.90 -11.85 12.80
C MET A 256 6.50 -12.06 14.27
N GLY A 257 5.26 -12.46 14.54
CA GLY A 257 4.85 -12.88 15.88
C GLY A 257 5.68 -14.05 16.44
N LEU A 258 6.09 -15.01 15.61
CA LEU A 258 6.99 -16.10 16.00
C LEU A 258 8.37 -15.57 16.43
N GLN A 259 8.96 -14.63 15.69
CA GLN A 259 10.20 -13.96 16.09
C GLN A 259 10.03 -13.22 17.42
N TRP A 260 8.94 -12.46 17.61
CA TRP A 260 8.67 -11.76 18.87
C TRP A 260 8.65 -12.74 20.06
N ALA A 261 7.85 -13.80 19.96
CA ALA A 261 7.72 -14.81 21.01
C ALA A 261 9.06 -15.52 21.31
N LYS A 262 9.78 -15.94 20.26
CA LYS A 262 11.03 -16.71 20.39
C LYS A 262 12.17 -15.93 21.05
N HIS A 263 12.28 -14.63 20.75
CA HIS A 263 13.42 -13.80 21.15
C HIS A 263 13.14 -12.88 22.33
N LEU A 264 11.90 -12.45 22.56
CA LEU A 264 11.52 -11.62 23.72
C LEU A 264 10.89 -12.44 24.86
N ARG A 265 10.41 -13.66 24.58
CA ARG A 265 9.90 -14.64 25.55
C ARG A 265 8.91 -13.99 26.54
N ASN A 266 9.08 -14.21 27.83
CA ASN A 266 8.21 -13.74 28.92
C ASN A 266 7.97 -12.22 28.95
N ALA A 267 8.75 -11.40 28.24
CA ALA A 267 8.50 -9.97 28.14
C ALA A 267 7.28 -9.63 27.24
N VAL A 268 6.82 -10.58 26.42
CA VAL A 268 5.66 -10.42 25.52
C VAL A 268 4.72 -11.62 25.58
N LYS A 269 3.43 -11.36 25.43
CA LYS A 269 2.42 -12.34 25.06
C LYS A 269 1.99 -12.03 23.64
N VAL A 270 2.19 -12.98 22.72
CA VAL A 270 1.95 -12.73 21.29
C VAL A 270 0.63 -13.36 20.87
N THR A 271 -0.17 -12.55 20.19
CA THR A 271 -1.34 -12.98 19.43
C THR A 271 -1.03 -12.86 17.95
N ILE A 272 -1.21 -13.93 17.18
CA ILE A 272 -1.10 -13.92 15.72
C ILE A 272 -2.49 -14.16 15.14
N THR A 273 -2.96 -13.25 14.29
CA THR A 273 -4.26 -13.39 13.60
C THR A 273 -4.13 -13.44 12.10
N ASP A 274 -5.00 -14.21 11.48
CA ASP A 274 -5.29 -14.17 10.05
C ASP A 274 -6.76 -14.53 9.83
N ILE A 275 -7.30 -14.17 8.67
CA ILE A 275 -8.68 -14.50 8.26
C ILE A 275 -8.74 -15.82 7.47
N ASN A 276 -7.61 -16.21 6.84
CA ASN A 276 -7.50 -17.39 5.98
C ASN A 276 -7.14 -18.65 6.79
N ASP A 277 -7.94 -19.71 6.67
CA ASP A 277 -7.69 -21.01 7.32
C ASP A 277 -6.32 -21.60 6.99
N THR A 278 -5.85 -21.45 5.74
CA THR A 278 -4.55 -21.95 5.30
C THR A 278 -3.40 -21.24 6.02
N CYS A 279 -3.53 -19.93 6.24
CA CYS A 279 -2.58 -19.16 7.05
C CYS A 279 -2.62 -19.63 8.51
N ILE A 280 -3.81 -19.76 9.11
CA ILE A 280 -3.97 -20.21 10.51
C ILE A 280 -3.43 -21.63 10.75
N LYS A 281 -3.57 -22.54 9.78
CA LYS A 281 -2.94 -23.86 9.80
C LYS A 281 -1.41 -23.73 9.77
N MET A 282 -0.87 -23.03 8.77
CA MET A 282 0.57 -22.84 8.60
C MET A 282 1.24 -22.11 9.79
N ILE A 283 0.54 -21.18 10.44
CA ILE A 283 1.02 -20.50 11.66
C ILE A 283 1.20 -21.50 12.80
N LYS A 284 0.31 -22.48 12.96
CA LYS A 284 0.41 -23.53 13.99
C LYS A 284 1.55 -24.50 13.69
N GLU A 285 1.63 -24.98 12.45
CA GLU A 285 2.74 -25.82 11.98
C GLU A 285 4.09 -25.09 12.17
N ASN A 286 4.16 -23.78 11.91
CA ASN A 286 5.33 -22.96 12.18
C ASN A 286 5.58 -22.67 13.68
N CYS A 287 4.58 -22.77 14.57
CA CYS A 287 4.83 -22.75 16.02
C CYS A 287 5.57 -24.03 16.45
N GLU A 288 5.07 -25.19 16.00
CA GLU A 288 5.63 -26.51 16.29
C GLU A 288 7.09 -26.61 15.79
N LEU A 289 7.38 -26.18 14.57
CA LEU A 289 8.74 -26.10 13.98
C LEU A 289 9.74 -25.19 14.73
N ASN A 290 9.29 -24.43 15.72
CA ASN A 290 10.11 -23.56 16.56
C ASN A 290 10.06 -23.93 18.05
N ASN A 291 9.44 -25.06 18.42
CA ASN A 291 9.16 -25.47 19.80
C ASN A 291 8.39 -24.38 20.58
N ILE A 292 7.42 -23.75 19.93
CA ILE A 292 6.52 -22.74 20.50
C ILE A 292 5.15 -23.37 20.70
N ARG A 293 4.59 -23.23 21.90
CA ARG A 293 3.28 -23.80 22.24
C ARG A 293 2.16 -22.85 21.81
N VAL A 294 1.23 -23.34 21.01
CA VAL A 294 -0.03 -22.64 20.72
C VAL A 294 -0.92 -22.70 21.95
N ASP A 295 -1.45 -21.56 22.42
CA ASP A 295 -2.46 -21.53 23.47
C ASP A 295 -3.85 -21.81 22.88
N GLY A 296 -4.59 -22.71 23.52
CA GLY A 296 -5.81 -23.31 22.98
C GLY A 296 -7.06 -22.58 23.44
N GLY A 297 -7.72 -21.87 22.54
CA GLY A 297 -8.98 -21.14 22.77
C GLY A 297 -10.22 -21.99 23.11
N SER A 298 -10.04 -23.22 23.60
CA SER A 298 -11.10 -24.13 24.04
C SER A 298 -10.77 -24.70 25.43
N ARG A 299 -11.45 -24.20 26.47
CA ARG A 299 -11.48 -24.83 27.80
C ARG A 299 -12.36 -26.09 27.77
N GLY A 300 -11.88 -27.14 27.12
CA GLY A 300 -12.44 -28.48 27.28
C GLY A 300 -12.25 -29.00 28.71
N PRO A 301 -12.99 -30.05 29.13
CA PRO A 301 -12.77 -30.70 30.43
C PRO A 301 -11.34 -31.22 30.57
N ARG A 302 -10.83 -31.30 31.81
CA ARG A 302 -9.52 -31.92 32.10
C ARG A 302 -9.56 -33.42 31.76
N GLY A 303 -9.09 -33.77 30.56
CA GLY A 303 -8.82 -35.16 30.16
C GLY A 303 -7.53 -35.66 30.79
N THR A 304 -7.61 -36.83 31.41
CA THR A 304 -6.55 -37.59 32.10
C THR A 304 -5.16 -37.56 31.45
N ASP A 305 -4.12 -37.48 32.27
CA ASP A 305 -2.71 -37.47 31.87
C ASP A 305 -2.33 -38.70 31.02
N LYS A 306 -1.81 -38.46 29.80
CA LYS A 306 -1.12 -39.49 29.03
C LYS A 306 0.34 -39.58 29.46
N VAL A 307 0.63 -40.50 30.37
CA VAL A 307 2.00 -40.91 30.66
C VAL A 307 2.51 -41.75 29.48
N GLY A 308 3.41 -41.17 28.68
CA GLY A 308 4.12 -41.83 27.58
C GLY A 308 5.38 -41.05 27.28
N GLY A 309 6.55 -41.65 27.53
CA GLY A 309 7.80 -40.90 27.68
C GLY A 309 8.60 -40.71 26.40
N GLU A 310 8.72 -39.46 25.97
CA GLU A 310 9.97 -38.91 25.43
C GLU A 310 10.33 -37.64 26.24
N ALA A 311 11.58 -37.17 26.13
CA ALA A 311 12.04 -36.00 26.86
C ALA A 311 11.55 -34.70 26.19
N GLU A 312 10.27 -34.36 26.37
CA GLU A 312 9.70 -33.10 25.88
C GLU A 312 10.52 -31.90 26.36
N THR A 313 11.20 -31.24 25.43
CA THR A 313 11.90 -30.00 25.72
C THR A 313 10.87 -28.90 25.96
N ALA A 314 10.89 -28.30 27.16
CA ALA A 314 9.91 -27.31 27.56
C ALA A 314 9.78 -26.18 26.52
N PRO A 315 8.54 -25.79 26.13
CA PRO A 315 8.32 -24.89 25.01
C PRO A 315 8.96 -23.53 25.24
N ILE A 316 9.60 -22.99 24.21
CA ILE A 316 10.42 -21.76 24.27
C ILE A 316 9.57 -20.52 24.58
N ALA A 317 8.32 -20.51 24.11
CA ALA A 317 7.33 -19.48 24.35
C ALA A 317 5.90 -20.03 24.15
N THR A 318 4.90 -19.25 24.54
CA THR A 318 3.47 -19.47 24.22
C THR A 318 2.95 -18.38 23.28
N VAL A 319 2.07 -18.76 22.34
CA VAL A 319 1.46 -17.86 21.34
C VAL A 319 -0.02 -18.18 21.18
N GLU A 320 -0.89 -17.17 21.21
CA GLU A 320 -2.31 -17.32 20.84
C GLU A 320 -2.45 -17.20 19.32
N VAL A 321 -3.06 -18.19 18.67
CA VAL A 321 -3.29 -18.20 17.21
C VAL A 321 -4.79 -18.22 16.95
N ALA A 322 -5.34 -17.10 16.47
CA ALA A 322 -6.79 -16.91 16.34
C ALA A 322 -7.21 -16.57 14.89
N LYS A 323 -8.17 -17.34 14.35
CA LYS A 323 -8.79 -17.06 13.05
C LYS A 323 -9.82 -15.95 13.22
N MET A 324 -9.49 -14.72 12.81
CA MET A 324 -10.43 -13.60 12.87
C MET A 324 -9.98 -12.41 12.03
N ASP A 325 -10.91 -11.53 11.65
CA ASP A 325 -10.57 -10.24 11.05
C ASP A 325 -9.89 -9.32 12.08
N ALA A 326 -8.85 -8.62 11.63
CA ALA A 326 -8.04 -7.72 12.46
C ALA A 326 -8.86 -6.63 13.18
N ASN A 327 -9.93 -6.11 12.56
CA ASN A 327 -10.79 -5.12 13.21
C ASN A 327 -11.53 -5.72 14.41
N VAL A 328 -11.97 -6.98 14.30
CA VAL A 328 -12.74 -7.65 15.35
C VAL A 328 -11.86 -7.87 16.58
N ILE A 329 -10.63 -8.39 16.42
CA ILE A 329 -9.79 -8.68 17.60
C ILE A 329 -9.38 -7.40 18.34
N MET A 330 -9.10 -6.32 17.62
CA MET A 330 -8.80 -5.02 18.21
C MET A 330 -10.03 -4.39 18.90
N HIS A 331 -11.26 -4.77 18.52
CA HIS A 331 -12.48 -4.40 19.24
C HIS A 331 -12.77 -5.29 20.47
N LEU A 332 -12.38 -6.58 20.45
CA LEU A 332 -12.63 -7.48 21.58
C LEU A 332 -11.73 -7.22 22.79
N ARG A 333 -10.44 -6.87 22.60
CA ARG A 333 -9.52 -6.66 23.73
C ARG A 333 -8.43 -5.59 23.48
N PRO A 334 -7.93 -4.94 24.55
CA PRO A 334 -6.84 -3.97 24.45
C PRO A 334 -5.47 -4.64 24.31
N PHE A 335 -4.58 -3.99 23.56
CA PHE A 335 -3.18 -4.39 23.34
C PHE A 335 -2.22 -3.23 23.66
N ASP A 336 -0.97 -3.55 23.99
CA ASP A 336 0.11 -2.59 24.21
C ASP A 336 0.92 -2.34 22.92
N TYR A 337 1.05 -3.37 22.09
CA TYR A 337 1.70 -3.29 20.79
C TYR A 337 0.78 -3.85 19.70
N ILE A 338 0.51 -3.09 18.66
CA ILE A 338 -0.29 -3.51 17.50
C ILE A 338 0.55 -3.30 16.24
N HIS A 339 0.72 -4.35 15.43
CA HIS A 339 1.30 -4.23 14.10
C HIS A 339 0.26 -4.49 13.00
N LEU A 340 0.25 -3.62 11.97
CA LEU A 340 -0.62 -3.68 10.80
C LEU A 340 0.25 -3.70 9.52
N ASP A 341 0.43 -4.86 8.87
CA ASP A 341 0.97 -4.98 7.50
C ASP A 341 -0.03 -5.66 6.53
N PRO A 342 -1.19 -5.02 6.26
CA PRO A 342 -2.12 -5.50 5.25
C PRO A 342 -1.63 -5.21 3.82
N PHE A 343 -2.08 -6.02 2.88
CA PHE A 343 -1.90 -5.74 1.45
C PHE A 343 -2.45 -4.37 1.05
N GLY A 344 -1.60 -3.52 0.51
CA GLY A 344 -1.98 -2.18 0.06
C GLY A 344 -1.99 -1.16 1.19
N THR A 345 -3.14 -0.89 1.79
CA THR A 345 -3.31 0.23 2.73
C THR A 345 -3.79 -0.23 4.10
N ALA A 346 -3.16 0.28 5.16
CA ALA A 346 -3.57 0.03 6.53
C ALA A 346 -4.73 0.92 7.02
N VAL A 347 -5.16 1.92 6.23
CA VAL A 347 -6.19 2.91 6.62
C VAL A 347 -7.45 2.27 7.20
N ASN A 348 -7.93 1.19 6.57
CA ASN A 348 -9.18 0.52 6.93
C ASN A 348 -9.19 -0.06 8.35
N TYR A 349 -8.01 -0.23 8.98
CA TYR A 349 -7.83 -0.88 10.28
C TYR A 349 -7.47 0.12 11.40
N LEU A 350 -7.22 1.39 11.06
CA LEU A 350 -6.74 2.40 12.01
C LEU A 350 -7.77 2.73 13.10
N ASP A 351 -9.06 2.86 12.76
CA ASP A 351 -10.11 3.16 13.74
C ASP A 351 -10.30 2.04 14.77
N ALA A 352 -10.14 0.78 14.37
CA ALA A 352 -10.17 -0.35 15.28
C ALA A 352 -8.94 -0.35 16.22
N ALA A 353 -7.74 -0.16 15.65
CA ALA A 353 -6.49 -0.10 16.42
C ALA A 353 -6.50 1.02 17.48
N PHE A 354 -6.92 2.23 17.08
CA PHE A 354 -6.98 3.38 17.99
C PHE A 354 -8.12 3.33 19.01
N ARG A 355 -9.09 2.42 18.91
CA ARG A 355 -10.20 2.35 19.87
C ARG A 355 -9.72 1.87 21.24
N ASN A 356 -9.11 0.69 21.28
CA ASN A 356 -8.77 -0.04 22.52
C ASN A 356 -7.28 -0.10 22.87
N VAL A 357 -6.35 0.39 22.03
CA VAL A 357 -4.92 0.48 22.37
C VAL A 357 -4.68 1.13 23.74
N ARG A 358 -3.78 0.55 24.54
CA ARG A 358 -3.47 1.06 25.89
C ARG A 358 -2.69 2.38 25.84
N ASN A 359 -2.75 3.15 26.93
CA ASN A 359 -2.04 4.42 27.02
C ASN A 359 -0.51 4.22 27.04
N LEU A 360 0.20 4.98 26.21
CA LEU A 360 1.62 4.83 25.90
C LEU A 360 1.97 3.50 25.23
N GLY A 361 0.98 2.74 24.73
CA GLY A 361 1.20 1.66 23.78
C GLY A 361 1.67 2.17 22.42
N ILE A 362 2.14 1.25 21.57
CA ILE A 362 2.66 1.55 20.24
C ILE A 362 1.77 0.91 19.16
N ILE A 363 1.50 1.68 18.11
CA ILE A 363 0.93 1.15 16.86
C ILE A 363 1.99 1.29 15.77
N SER A 364 2.30 0.18 15.12
CA SER A 364 3.20 0.06 13.98
C SER A 364 2.37 -0.20 12.72
N VAL A 365 2.52 0.65 11.71
CA VAL A 365 1.67 0.68 10.51
C VAL A 365 2.55 0.59 9.26
N THR A 366 2.37 -0.47 8.47
CA THR A 366 2.99 -0.64 7.17
C THR A 366 1.94 -0.42 6.07
N SER A 367 2.24 0.46 5.11
CA SER A 367 1.48 0.59 3.85
C SER A 367 2.36 0.24 2.66
N THR A 368 1.82 -0.55 1.74
CA THR A 368 2.46 -1.01 0.50
C THR A 368 1.79 -0.45 -0.77
N ASP A 369 0.74 0.38 -0.65
CA ASP A 369 -0.01 0.97 -1.78
C ASP A 369 0.73 2.14 -2.49
N THR A 370 1.93 1.86 -3.02
CA THR A 370 2.79 2.80 -3.77
C THR A 370 2.11 3.52 -4.93
N GLY A 371 0.96 3.04 -5.42
CA GLY A 371 0.11 3.74 -6.38
C GLY A 371 -0.55 5.00 -5.80
N SER A 372 -1.12 4.88 -4.60
CA SER A 372 -1.71 6.00 -3.85
C SER A 372 -0.61 6.88 -3.24
N LEU A 373 0.36 6.25 -2.58
CA LEU A 373 1.42 6.92 -1.81
C LEU A 373 2.29 7.82 -2.68
N TYR A 374 2.68 7.36 -3.88
CA TYR A 374 3.61 8.06 -4.77
C TYR A 374 2.89 8.74 -5.95
N ALA A 375 1.70 9.31 -5.69
CA ALA A 375 0.93 10.15 -6.63
C ALA A 375 0.72 9.56 -8.04
N LYS A 376 0.53 8.23 -8.15
CA LYS A 376 0.15 7.57 -9.41
C LYS A 376 -1.37 7.50 -9.57
N SER A 377 -2.11 7.47 -8.47
CA SER A 377 -3.56 7.28 -8.44
C SER A 377 -4.25 8.28 -7.49
N PRO A 378 -4.27 9.59 -7.79
CA PRO A 378 -4.68 10.63 -6.84
C PRO A 378 -6.11 10.46 -6.29
N ASN A 379 -7.04 9.92 -7.09
CA ASN A 379 -8.41 9.64 -6.62
C ASN A 379 -8.48 8.49 -5.60
N VAL A 380 -7.51 7.58 -5.59
CA VAL A 380 -7.35 6.55 -4.55
C VAL A 380 -6.72 7.19 -3.32
N THR A 381 -5.68 8.01 -3.52
CA THR A 381 -5.01 8.76 -2.45
C THR A 381 -5.97 9.64 -1.66
N LEU A 382 -6.89 10.34 -2.35
CA LEU A 382 -7.90 11.18 -1.71
C LEU A 382 -8.89 10.36 -0.88
N ARG A 383 -9.31 9.18 -1.36
CA ARG A 383 -10.24 8.30 -0.62
C ARG A 383 -9.60 7.62 0.60
N HIS A 384 -8.39 7.09 0.47
CA HIS A 384 -7.71 6.40 1.57
C HIS A 384 -7.11 7.41 2.56
N TYR A 385 -6.31 8.35 2.06
CA TYR A 385 -5.48 9.21 2.89
C TYR A 385 -6.05 10.63 3.06
N GLY A 386 -7.23 10.96 2.53
CA GLY A 386 -7.87 12.27 2.71
C GLY A 386 -7.02 13.46 2.23
N CYS A 387 -6.07 13.22 1.33
CA CYS A 387 -5.03 14.18 0.96
C CYS A 387 -4.99 14.42 -0.55
N HIS A 388 -4.77 15.67 -0.94
CA HIS A 388 -4.36 16.03 -2.30
C HIS A 388 -2.83 16.06 -2.37
N ILE A 389 -2.23 15.33 -3.32
CA ILE A 389 -0.78 15.32 -3.57
C ILE A 389 -0.49 15.37 -5.08
N VAL A 390 0.69 15.90 -5.43
CA VAL A 390 1.25 15.88 -6.78
C VAL A 390 2.60 15.14 -6.79
N ARG A 391 3.13 14.87 -7.97
CA ARG A 391 4.48 14.28 -8.13
C ARG A 391 5.53 15.35 -7.78
N THR A 392 6.51 14.98 -6.96
CA THR A 392 7.57 15.84 -6.41
C THR A 392 8.82 14.99 -6.20
N GLU A 393 10.03 15.56 -6.16
CA GLU A 393 11.24 14.74 -5.90
C GLU A 393 11.30 14.23 -4.45
N TYR A 394 10.67 14.94 -3.52
CA TYR A 394 10.54 14.55 -2.11
C TYR A 394 9.34 13.61 -1.83
N PHE A 395 8.84 12.92 -2.86
CA PHE A 395 7.60 12.13 -2.79
C PHE A 395 7.58 11.05 -1.68
N LYS A 396 8.74 10.50 -1.28
CA LYS A 396 8.78 9.50 -0.20
C LYS A 396 8.50 10.11 1.18
N GLU A 397 9.06 11.28 1.49
CA GLU A 397 8.72 11.98 2.75
C GLU A 397 7.29 12.53 2.70
N LEU A 398 6.83 12.97 1.53
CA LEU A 398 5.44 13.37 1.30
C LEU A 398 4.46 12.23 1.60
N ALA A 399 4.73 11.02 1.09
CA ALA A 399 3.97 9.82 1.40
C ALA A 399 4.01 9.47 2.89
N ALA A 400 5.19 9.55 3.52
CA ALA A 400 5.34 9.23 4.93
C ALA A 400 4.52 10.20 5.83
N ARG A 401 4.62 11.51 5.58
CA ARG A 401 3.82 12.55 6.26
C ARG A 401 2.32 12.43 5.99
N MET A 402 1.92 11.84 4.87
CA MET A 402 0.53 11.54 4.54
C MET A 402 -0.02 10.32 5.29
N VAL A 403 0.78 9.26 5.46
CA VAL A 403 0.41 8.10 6.30
C VAL A 403 0.28 8.55 7.77
N VAL A 404 1.26 9.29 8.29
CA VAL A 404 1.18 9.87 9.65
C VAL A 404 -0.06 10.76 9.81
N ALA A 405 -0.44 11.55 8.80
CA ALA A 405 -1.65 12.36 8.84
C ALA A 405 -2.95 11.53 8.93
N ALA A 406 -3.01 10.36 8.28
CA ALA A 406 -4.15 9.45 8.41
C ALA A 406 -4.20 8.80 9.81
N VAL A 407 -3.05 8.34 10.31
CA VAL A 407 -2.86 7.78 11.66
C VAL A 407 -3.29 8.79 12.74
N ALA A 408 -2.83 10.04 12.65
CA ALA A 408 -3.21 11.12 13.57
C ALA A 408 -4.72 11.41 13.58
N ARG A 409 -5.38 11.41 12.41
CA ARG A 409 -6.84 11.64 12.33
C ARG A 409 -7.66 10.48 12.88
N ALA A 410 -7.17 9.24 12.79
CA ALA A 410 -7.81 8.08 13.42
C ALA A 410 -7.65 8.13 14.95
N ALA A 411 -6.45 8.46 15.45
CA ALA A 411 -6.21 8.68 16.87
C ALA A 411 -7.14 9.76 17.47
N ALA A 412 -7.25 10.89 16.77
CA ALA A 412 -8.05 12.03 17.22
C ALA A 412 -9.54 11.70 17.37
N ARG A 413 -10.12 10.91 16.43
CA ARG A 413 -11.50 10.41 16.55
C ARG A 413 -11.76 9.59 17.82
N CYS A 414 -10.71 9.01 18.41
CA CYS A 414 -10.77 8.18 19.61
C CYS A 414 -10.34 8.92 20.89
N ASN A 415 -10.24 10.26 20.87
CA ASN A 415 -9.69 11.11 21.93
C ASN A 415 -8.26 10.70 22.36
N LYS A 416 -7.40 10.42 21.37
CA LYS A 416 -5.98 10.09 21.56
C LYS A 416 -5.11 10.93 20.63
N GLY A 417 -3.96 11.37 21.12
CA GLY A 417 -2.87 11.92 20.33
C GLY A 417 -1.86 10.86 19.90
N ILE A 418 -0.90 11.28 19.07
CA ILE A 418 0.25 10.46 18.66
C ILE A 418 1.58 11.20 18.88
N GLU A 419 2.60 10.43 19.24
CA GLU A 419 4.00 10.80 19.11
C GLU A 419 4.64 9.91 18.04
N VAL A 420 5.35 10.49 17.07
CA VAL A 420 5.99 9.72 15.99
C VAL A 420 7.39 9.26 16.43
N LEU A 421 7.55 7.95 16.60
CA LEU A 421 8.81 7.35 17.05
C LEU A 421 9.76 7.08 15.88
N LEU A 422 9.22 6.55 14.78
CA LEU A 422 9.97 6.13 13.59
C LEU A 422 9.09 6.28 12.36
N THR A 423 9.66 6.77 11.26
CA THR A 423 9.02 6.80 9.94
C THR A 423 10.04 6.40 8.86
N VAL A 424 9.78 5.36 8.08
CA VAL A 424 10.69 4.84 7.05
C VAL A 424 9.95 4.60 5.74
N ALA A 425 10.43 5.17 4.63
CA ALA A 425 9.89 4.91 3.29
C ALA A 425 10.98 4.35 2.35
N LEU A 426 10.90 3.04 2.09
CA LEU A 426 11.76 2.34 1.14
C LEU A 426 11.01 2.07 -0.18
N GLU A 427 11.63 1.33 -1.10
CA GLU A 427 11.04 1.03 -2.41
C GLU A 427 9.71 0.25 -2.31
N HIS A 428 9.58 -0.60 -1.29
CA HIS A 428 8.50 -1.59 -1.18
C HIS A 428 7.43 -1.26 -0.15
N PHE A 429 7.74 -0.43 0.84
CA PHE A 429 6.83 -0.10 1.94
C PHE A 429 7.09 1.29 2.53
N VAL A 430 6.06 1.84 3.15
CA VAL A 430 6.14 2.97 4.11
C VAL A 430 5.73 2.45 5.48
N LEU A 431 6.65 2.49 6.44
CA LEU A 431 6.46 2.10 7.83
C LEU A 431 6.36 3.36 8.71
N VAL A 432 5.35 3.42 9.56
CA VAL A 432 5.12 4.47 10.55
C VAL A 432 4.90 3.81 11.91
N VAL A 433 5.69 4.19 12.91
CA VAL A 433 5.56 3.69 14.29
C VAL A 433 5.26 4.86 15.21
N VAL A 434 4.13 4.80 15.92
CA VAL A 434 3.64 5.86 16.81
C VAL A 434 3.38 5.35 18.22
N ARG A 435 3.70 6.17 19.21
CA ARG A 435 3.26 6.01 20.60
C ARG A 435 1.92 6.73 20.79
N VAL A 436 1.00 6.11 21.50
CA VAL A 436 -0.38 6.60 21.65
C VAL A 436 -0.56 7.35 22.98
N LEU A 437 -0.99 8.60 22.90
CA LEU A 437 -1.15 9.50 24.06
C LEU A 437 -2.63 9.70 24.38
N ARG A 438 -3.14 9.17 25.49
CA ARG A 438 -4.59 9.25 25.81
C ARG A 438 -4.98 10.65 26.31
N GLY A 439 -6.09 11.18 25.77
CA GLY A 439 -6.75 12.41 26.26
C GLY A 439 -7.07 13.40 25.13
N PRO A 440 -8.16 14.20 25.27
CA PRO A 440 -8.58 15.14 24.23
C PRO A 440 -7.49 16.19 23.93
N THR A 441 -6.82 16.74 24.94
CA THR A 441 -5.70 17.69 24.75
C THR A 441 -4.57 17.11 23.87
N GLN A 442 -4.30 15.82 23.96
CA GLN A 442 -3.28 15.15 23.14
C GLN A 442 -3.76 14.94 21.70
N ALA A 443 -5.05 14.66 21.51
CA ALA A 443 -5.69 14.66 20.19
C ALA A 443 -5.64 16.05 19.54
N ASP A 444 -5.92 17.12 20.30
CA ASP A 444 -5.88 18.50 19.83
C ASP A 444 -4.47 18.92 19.39
N GLU A 445 -3.43 18.65 20.19
CA GLU A 445 -2.04 18.93 19.79
C GLU A 445 -1.62 18.14 18.54
N SER A 446 -2.08 16.89 18.43
CA SER A 446 -1.84 16.06 17.23
C SER A 446 -2.57 16.65 16.00
N ALA A 447 -3.79 17.17 16.17
CA ALA A 447 -4.54 17.83 15.11
C ALA A 447 -3.90 19.17 14.67
N LYS A 448 -3.33 19.95 15.60
CA LYS A 448 -2.59 21.20 15.30
C LYS A 448 -1.32 20.99 14.47
N ARG A 449 -0.79 19.76 14.43
CA ARG A 449 0.32 19.33 13.56
C ARG A 449 -0.14 18.82 12.18
N LEU A 450 -1.45 18.82 11.88
CA LEU A 450 -1.99 18.54 10.54
C LEU A 450 -2.10 19.83 9.73
N ARG A 451 -1.25 20.00 8.71
CA ARG A 451 -1.14 21.27 7.96
C ARG A 451 -1.07 21.06 6.46
N LYS A 452 -1.62 22.03 5.73
CA LYS A 452 -1.46 22.17 4.28
C LYS A 452 -0.02 22.61 3.97
N LEU A 453 0.52 22.16 2.84
CA LEU A 453 1.86 22.49 2.36
C LEU A 453 1.72 23.21 1.01
N VAL A 454 2.11 24.48 0.92
CA VAL A 454 2.23 25.15 -0.39
C VAL A 454 3.59 24.75 -0.99
N HIS A 455 3.62 24.49 -2.29
CA HIS A 455 4.79 24.01 -3.03
C HIS A 455 4.89 24.66 -4.41
N CYS A 456 6.08 25.14 -4.78
CA CYS A 456 6.39 25.62 -6.12
C CYS A 456 6.69 24.44 -7.06
N GLN A 457 5.84 24.20 -8.05
CA GLN A 457 6.06 23.13 -9.05
C GLN A 457 7.33 23.37 -9.89
N TRP A 458 7.80 24.61 -10.01
CA TRP A 458 8.99 24.96 -10.77
C TRP A 458 10.29 24.69 -10.00
N CYS A 459 10.47 25.37 -8.86
CA CYS A 459 11.74 25.37 -8.12
C CYS A 459 11.77 24.43 -6.91
N GLU A 460 10.62 23.89 -6.50
CA GLU A 460 10.38 23.00 -5.35
C GLU A 460 10.52 23.63 -3.96
N GLU A 461 10.59 24.95 -3.88
CA GLU A 461 10.41 25.68 -2.62
C GLU A 461 9.02 25.39 -2.03
N ARG A 462 8.92 25.29 -0.70
CA ARG A 462 7.72 24.78 -0.04
C ARG A 462 7.62 25.20 1.43
N VAL A 463 6.41 25.49 1.89
CA VAL A 463 6.16 25.95 3.27
C VAL A 463 4.86 25.35 3.82
N PHE A 464 4.89 24.92 5.09
CA PHE A 464 3.67 24.56 5.79
C PHE A 464 2.89 25.82 6.17
N LEU A 465 1.62 25.89 5.76
CA LEU A 465 0.76 27.00 6.15
C LEU A 465 0.62 27.07 7.67
N LYS A 466 0.71 28.29 8.21
CA LYS A 466 0.49 28.57 9.63
C LYS A 466 -0.99 28.34 9.97
N GLN A 467 -1.27 28.00 11.23
CA GLN A 467 -2.63 27.78 11.70
C GLN A 467 -3.30 29.13 11.96
N GLY A 468 -4.27 29.51 11.11
CA GLY A 468 -5.03 30.76 11.21
C GLY A 468 -5.93 30.98 10.00
N ASN A 469 -6.82 31.98 10.08
CA ASN A 469 -7.79 32.29 9.02
C ASN A 469 -7.20 33.14 7.88
N MET A 470 -6.09 33.84 8.14
CA MET A 470 -5.38 34.67 7.17
C MET A 470 -4.43 33.78 6.36
N VAL A 471 -4.75 33.54 5.09
CA VAL A 471 -3.93 32.68 4.22
C VAL A 471 -2.87 33.53 3.52
N ASP A 472 -1.70 33.61 4.14
CA ASP A 472 -0.48 34.05 3.47
C ASP A 472 0.04 32.88 2.61
N ASP A 473 -0.54 32.73 1.41
CA ASP A 473 -0.17 31.73 0.40
C ASP A 473 1.17 32.04 -0.29
N THR A 474 1.92 33.06 0.14
CA THR A 474 3.18 33.44 -0.50
C THR A 474 4.29 32.43 -0.19
N LEU A 475 4.89 31.89 -1.26
CA LEU A 475 6.12 31.12 -1.16
C LEU A 475 7.33 32.08 -1.12
N PRO A 476 8.42 31.74 -0.40
CA PRO A 476 9.65 32.53 -0.42
C PRO A 476 10.30 32.69 -1.80
N CYS A 477 9.89 31.90 -2.81
CA CYS A 477 10.42 31.98 -4.16
C CYS A 477 9.67 32.99 -5.05
N ASN A 478 10.43 33.83 -5.77
CA ASN A 478 9.90 34.83 -6.71
C ASN A 478 9.33 34.25 -8.04
N CYS A 479 9.26 32.93 -8.20
CA CYS A 479 8.97 32.28 -9.50
C CYS A 479 7.61 32.64 -10.11
N HIS A 480 6.64 33.10 -9.32
CA HIS A 480 5.35 33.62 -9.80
C HIS A 480 5.50 34.93 -10.62
N GLY A 481 6.53 35.74 -10.36
CA GLY A 481 6.83 36.93 -11.16
C GLY A 481 7.67 36.65 -12.40
N SER A 482 8.29 35.47 -12.49
CA SER A 482 9.24 35.11 -13.56
C SER A 482 8.63 34.24 -14.66
N LEU A 483 7.41 33.71 -14.47
CA LEU A 483 6.79 32.72 -15.33
C LEU A 483 5.29 33.00 -15.51
N PRO A 484 4.71 32.81 -16.71
CA PRO A 484 3.28 32.97 -16.91
C PRO A 484 2.50 31.79 -16.28
N GLY A 485 1.85 32.03 -15.15
CA GLY A 485 0.91 31.10 -14.52
C GLY A 485 1.10 30.92 -13.01
N ARG A 486 0.14 30.28 -12.35
CA ARG A 486 0.24 29.96 -10.91
C ARG A 486 1.22 28.81 -10.70
N THR A 487 2.45 29.13 -10.27
CA THR A 487 3.50 28.13 -9.99
C THR A 487 3.31 27.39 -8.65
N ALA A 488 2.40 27.86 -7.79
CA ALA A 488 2.17 27.35 -6.44
C ALA A 488 0.96 26.39 -6.39
N VAL A 489 1.13 25.24 -5.74
CA VAL A 489 0.07 24.25 -5.49
C VAL A 489 0.04 23.87 -4.01
N GLN A 490 -1.18 23.75 -3.45
CA GLN A 490 -1.42 23.46 -2.05
C GLN A 490 -1.75 21.98 -1.82
N LEU A 491 -0.86 21.26 -1.15
CA LEU A 491 -0.90 19.82 -0.87
C LEU A 491 -1.36 19.50 0.56
N GLY A 492 -1.79 18.26 0.79
CA GLY A 492 -2.12 17.73 2.12
C GLY A 492 -3.63 17.61 2.39
N PRO A 493 -4.07 17.70 3.68
CA PRO A 493 -3.28 18.03 4.87
C PRO A 493 -2.32 16.91 5.33
N LEU A 494 -1.06 17.28 5.58
CA LEU A 494 0.05 16.40 5.94
C LEU A 494 0.45 16.59 7.41
N TRP A 495 1.21 15.63 7.96
CA TRP A 495 1.90 15.82 9.23
C TRP A 495 3.07 16.81 9.09
N SER A 496 3.01 17.92 9.83
CA SER A 496 4.07 18.95 9.85
C SER A 496 5.04 18.81 11.02
N GLY A 497 4.83 17.86 11.93
CA GLY A 497 5.71 17.61 13.07
C GLY A 497 6.96 16.80 12.71
N PRO A 498 7.74 16.36 13.72
CA PRO A 498 8.88 15.47 13.52
C PRO A 498 8.42 14.09 13.05
N LEU A 499 9.33 13.36 12.40
CA LEU A 499 9.11 11.99 11.90
C LEU A 499 9.84 10.91 12.72
N PHE A 500 10.56 11.33 13.75
CA PHE A 500 11.52 10.52 14.51
C PHE A 500 11.59 10.98 15.96
N ASN A 501 11.71 10.04 16.90
CA ASN A 501 12.20 10.31 18.25
C ASN A 501 13.64 9.78 18.36
N THR A 502 14.62 10.69 18.48
CA THR A 502 16.06 10.36 18.55
C THR A 502 16.42 9.42 19.70
N GLY A 503 15.79 9.58 20.87
CA GLY A 503 16.02 8.70 22.02
C GLY A 503 15.52 7.28 21.78
N PHE A 504 14.35 7.14 21.15
CA PHE A 504 13.81 5.85 20.72
C PHE A 504 14.69 5.19 19.64
N LEU A 505 15.14 5.94 18.63
CA LEU A 505 16.06 5.44 17.60
C LEU A 505 17.40 4.95 18.18
N ARG A 506 17.94 5.63 19.21
CA ARG A 506 19.15 5.18 19.92
C ARG A 506 18.91 3.85 20.64
N ARG A 507 17.77 3.67 21.35
CA ARG A 507 17.42 2.36 21.94
C ARG A 507 17.17 1.28 20.89
N MET A 508 16.53 1.60 19.76
CA MET A 508 16.37 0.68 18.64
C MET A 508 17.73 0.21 18.07
N LEU A 509 18.75 1.07 18.08
CA LEU A 509 20.10 0.67 17.66
C LEU A 509 20.73 -0.31 18.66
N SER A 510 20.57 -0.08 19.97
CA SER A 510 21.00 -1.04 21.00
C SER A 510 20.31 -2.39 20.86
N ALA A 511 18.98 -2.41 20.66
CA ALA A 511 18.22 -3.63 20.42
C ALA A 511 18.68 -4.35 19.13
N ALA A 512 18.95 -3.60 18.05
CA ALA A 512 19.46 -4.16 16.79
C ALA A 512 20.86 -4.78 16.94
N VAL A 513 21.70 -4.28 17.85
CA VAL A 513 22.99 -4.90 18.19
C VAL A 513 22.79 -6.13 19.08
N HIS A 514 21.96 -6.03 20.14
CA HIS A 514 21.69 -7.12 21.08
C HIS A 514 21.09 -8.36 20.41
N HIS A 515 20.24 -8.17 19.40
CA HIS A 515 19.60 -9.24 18.64
C HIS A 515 20.28 -9.53 17.28
N SER A 516 21.55 -9.14 17.11
CA SER A 516 22.39 -9.46 15.93
C SER A 516 21.75 -9.10 14.57
N MET A 517 21.13 -7.93 14.48
CA MET A 517 20.44 -7.43 13.28
C MET A 517 21.31 -6.46 12.47
N ASP A 518 22.51 -6.90 12.08
CA ASP A 518 23.52 -6.04 11.44
C ASP A 518 23.01 -5.34 10.16
N ASP A 519 22.12 -5.99 9.39
CA ASP A 519 21.53 -5.43 8.17
C ASP A 519 20.87 -4.05 8.36
N ILE A 520 20.21 -3.82 9.51
CA ILE A 520 19.47 -2.58 9.77
C ILE A 520 20.27 -1.52 10.49
N GLN A 521 21.40 -1.86 11.12
CA GLN A 521 22.19 -0.89 11.88
C GLN A 521 22.65 0.32 11.04
N PRO A 522 23.09 0.19 9.77
CA PRO A 522 23.44 1.34 8.93
C PRO A 522 22.24 2.27 8.65
N LEU A 523 21.04 1.69 8.51
CA LEU A 523 19.81 2.46 8.36
C LEU A 523 19.47 3.19 9.66
N VAL A 524 19.43 2.51 10.81
CA VAL A 524 19.12 3.15 12.11
C VAL A 524 20.15 4.24 12.45
N LYS A 525 21.46 4.01 12.22
CA LYS A 525 22.52 5.02 12.36
C LYS A 525 22.29 6.23 11.45
N THR A 526 21.81 6.02 10.22
CA THR A 526 21.42 7.11 9.30
C THR A 526 20.20 7.88 9.83
N LEU A 527 19.17 7.18 10.34
CA LEU A 527 17.94 7.78 10.87
C LEU A 527 18.19 8.61 12.14
N ILE A 528 19.11 8.20 13.01
CA ILE A 528 19.54 9.01 14.17
C ILE A 528 20.10 10.36 13.68
N CYS A 529 21.05 10.33 12.74
CA CYS A 529 21.60 11.54 12.12
C CYS A 529 20.52 12.37 11.39
N GLU A 530 19.51 11.73 10.80
CA GLU A 530 18.38 12.37 10.14
C GLU A 530 17.41 13.08 11.10
N SER A 531 17.29 12.56 12.32
CA SER A 531 16.45 13.09 13.40
C SER A 531 17.09 14.28 14.12
N GLU A 532 18.41 14.29 14.23
CA GLU A 532 19.19 15.41 14.79
C GLU A 532 19.53 16.46 13.70
N CYS A 533 19.47 16.09 12.42
CA CYS A 533 20.02 16.81 11.28
C CYS A 533 21.53 17.07 11.43
N THR A 534 22.28 15.99 11.71
CA THR A 534 23.72 15.99 11.96
C THR A 534 24.50 15.15 10.92
N PRO A 535 25.79 15.43 10.68
CA PRO A 535 26.63 14.63 9.81
C PRO A 535 27.14 13.36 10.53
N LEU A 536 27.12 12.21 9.84
CA LEU A 536 27.44 10.87 10.38
C LEU A 536 28.78 10.77 11.14
N LYS A 537 29.78 11.61 10.82
CA LYS A 537 31.06 11.66 11.56
C LYS A 537 30.92 12.05 13.04
N SER A 538 29.86 12.77 13.39
CA SER A 538 29.59 13.19 14.77
C SER A 538 29.29 12.00 15.70
N LEU A 539 28.60 10.98 15.18
CA LEU A 539 28.15 9.83 15.96
C LEU A 539 29.33 8.98 16.51
N VAL A 540 30.45 8.95 15.78
CA VAL A 540 31.63 8.13 16.12
C VAL A 540 32.43 8.73 17.29
N HIS A 541 32.42 10.06 17.46
CA HIS A 541 33.19 10.75 18.49
C HIS A 541 32.44 10.90 19.82
N GLY A 542 31.12 10.63 19.85
CA GLY A 542 30.28 10.80 21.05
C GLY A 542 30.38 9.66 22.08
N SER A 543 30.99 8.52 21.74
CA SER A 543 30.90 7.28 22.54
C SER A 543 31.72 7.24 23.84
N SER A 544 32.28 8.37 24.28
CA SER A 544 33.13 8.46 25.48
C SER A 544 32.62 9.42 26.56
N ALA A 545 31.47 10.09 26.36
CA ALA A 545 31.01 11.18 27.23
C ALA A 545 29.48 11.28 27.32
N LEU A 546 28.80 10.21 27.74
CA LEU A 546 27.37 10.26 28.08
C LEU A 546 26.93 9.18 29.08
N THR A 547 27.65 9.09 30.20
CA THR A 547 27.13 8.47 31.43
C THR A 547 26.59 9.59 32.31
N ASN A 548 25.40 9.40 32.90
CA ASN A 548 24.71 10.35 33.79
C ASN A 548 24.25 11.69 33.14
N GLN A 549 23.15 11.65 32.38
CA GLN A 549 22.13 12.71 32.43
C GLN A 549 20.73 12.09 32.51
N VAL A 550 19.80 12.79 33.17
CA VAL A 550 18.63 12.20 33.83
C VAL A 550 17.43 12.00 32.89
N GLU A 551 16.58 11.05 33.26
CA GLU A 551 15.42 10.53 32.55
C GLU A 551 14.17 11.44 32.58
N CYS A 552 13.08 10.97 31.97
CA CYS A 552 11.69 11.43 32.15
C CYS A 552 11.32 12.87 31.74
N GLY A 553 11.20 13.09 30.43
CA GLY A 553 10.39 14.17 29.86
C GLY A 553 8.88 13.94 29.97
N VAL A 554 8.33 13.69 31.18
CA VAL A 554 6.88 13.54 31.41
C VAL A 554 6.46 14.19 32.73
N VAL A 555 5.79 15.34 32.67
CA VAL A 555 5.24 16.02 33.86
C VAL A 555 3.82 15.51 34.13
N ILE A 556 3.68 14.51 35.00
CA ILE A 556 2.40 14.15 35.61
C ILE A 556 2.32 14.82 36.99
N LYS A 557 1.40 15.79 37.15
CA LYS A 557 1.09 16.35 38.47
C LYS A 557 0.19 15.39 39.26
N THR A 558 0.81 14.48 39.99
CA THR A 558 0.11 13.69 41.02
C THR A 558 0.24 14.41 42.36
N LEU A 559 -0.89 14.90 42.90
CA LEU A 559 -0.96 15.39 44.28
C LEU A 559 -1.09 14.19 45.23
N GLN A 560 -0.10 13.97 46.07
CA GLN A 560 -0.25 13.18 47.30
C GLN A 560 0.44 13.89 48.46
N SER A 561 -0.21 13.81 49.63
CA SER A 561 0.21 14.41 50.89
C SER A 561 1.35 13.63 51.54
N ALA A 562 2.24 14.33 52.21
CA ALA A 562 3.18 13.75 53.18
C ALA A 562 2.78 14.21 54.58
N GLU A 563 2.67 13.26 55.50
CA GLU A 563 2.59 13.50 56.94
C GLU A 563 3.99 13.33 57.54
N ASP A 564 4.50 14.34 58.24
CA ASP A 564 5.33 14.16 59.44
C ASP A 564 5.28 15.44 60.32
N GLY A 565 5.66 15.33 61.60
CA GLY A 565 5.12 16.19 62.66
C GLY A 565 5.99 17.33 63.22
N GLY A 566 5.52 18.57 63.05
CA GLY A 566 5.57 19.66 64.05
C GLY A 566 6.90 20.38 64.31
N PRO A 567 6.93 21.33 65.29
CA PRO A 567 5.82 21.89 66.07
C PRO A 567 5.37 23.30 65.58
N ALA A 568 4.49 23.96 66.34
CA ALA A 568 3.77 25.18 65.96
C ALA A 568 4.59 26.49 66.01
N ASP A 569 4.17 27.49 65.21
CA ASP A 569 3.80 28.82 65.74
C ASP A 569 2.77 29.54 64.83
N GLU A 570 2.28 30.72 65.23
CA GLU A 570 1.01 31.31 64.78
C GLU A 570 0.99 32.19 63.50
N SER A 571 -0.18 32.15 62.85
CA SER A 571 -0.88 33.28 62.20
C SER A 571 -0.47 33.82 60.81
N GLY A 572 -1.50 34.19 60.03
CA GLY A 572 -1.59 35.59 59.63
C GLY A 572 -1.61 35.96 58.13
N LYS A 573 -2.83 36.16 57.60
CA LYS A 573 -3.20 37.16 56.56
C LYS A 573 -2.60 37.05 55.14
N ARG A 574 -3.52 36.93 54.16
CA ARG A 574 -3.33 37.40 52.78
C ARG A 574 -3.03 38.91 52.77
N LYS A 575 -2.16 39.37 51.86
CA LYS A 575 -2.28 40.73 51.29
C LYS A 575 -1.78 40.74 49.84
N SER A 576 -2.50 41.44 48.97
CA SER A 576 -2.05 41.78 47.62
C SER A 576 -1.11 42.98 47.64
N GLY A 577 -0.20 43.04 46.67
CA GLY A 577 0.65 44.17 46.39
C GLY A 577 1.28 44.00 45.01
N GLU A 578 0.84 44.81 44.04
CA GLU A 578 1.57 45.00 42.79
C GLU A 578 2.72 45.97 43.04
N GLU A 579 3.90 45.70 42.49
CA GLU A 579 4.71 46.78 41.93
C GLU A 579 5.69 46.27 40.86
N SER A 580 6.13 47.15 39.96
CA SER A 580 6.84 46.78 38.74
C SER A 580 8.36 46.73 38.92
N GLY A 581 8.99 45.64 38.48
CA GLY A 581 10.44 45.50 38.36
C GLY A 581 10.82 45.02 36.95
N ASN A 582 11.60 45.83 36.22
CA ASN A 582 11.96 45.58 34.81
C ASN A 582 12.67 44.23 34.59
N VAL A 583 11.97 43.24 34.02
CA VAL A 583 12.59 42.07 33.40
C VAL A 583 12.76 42.34 31.90
N VAL A 584 14.01 42.47 31.46
CA VAL A 584 14.38 42.64 30.06
C VAL A 584 13.79 41.51 29.21
N LYS A 585 13.20 41.88 28.06
CA LYS A 585 12.57 40.94 27.12
C LYS A 585 13.58 39.95 26.53
N LYS A 586 13.89 38.87 27.25
CA LYS A 586 14.65 37.72 26.73
C LYS A 586 13.78 37.01 25.69
N LEU A 587 13.93 37.42 24.43
CA LEU A 587 13.19 36.90 23.29
C LEU A 587 13.29 35.36 23.22
N LYS A 588 12.18 34.73 22.82
CA LYS A 588 12.00 33.27 22.84
C LYS A 588 13.06 32.55 22.00
N ALA A 589 14.03 31.94 22.66
CA ALA A 589 14.86 30.87 22.11
C ALA A 589 14.19 29.50 22.34
N ASP A 590 12.90 29.41 22.00
CA ASP A 590 12.06 28.22 22.16
C ASP A 590 11.95 27.45 20.83
N SER A 591 13.07 27.43 20.10
CA SER A 591 13.24 26.69 18.85
C SER A 591 13.50 25.23 19.19
N SER A 592 12.41 24.45 19.32
CA SER A 592 12.45 23.01 19.54
C SER A 592 13.45 22.31 18.62
N LEU A 593 14.19 21.33 19.15
CA LEU A 593 15.26 20.58 18.48
C LEU A 593 14.81 19.70 17.29
N GLU A 594 13.58 19.89 16.80
CA GLU A 594 13.00 19.23 15.64
C GLU A 594 13.93 19.35 14.40
N HIS A 595 13.95 18.30 13.57
CA HIS A 595 14.67 18.33 12.30
C HIS A 595 13.89 19.17 11.27
N PRO A 596 14.58 19.79 10.29
CA PRO A 596 13.91 20.48 9.19
C PRO A 596 12.93 19.56 8.44
N PRO A 597 11.79 20.07 7.94
CA PRO A 597 10.86 19.29 7.14
C PRO A 597 11.36 19.12 5.70
N PHE A 598 11.22 17.91 5.15
CA PHE A 598 11.67 17.54 3.81
C PHE A 598 13.21 17.59 3.64
N TYR A 599 13.65 17.47 2.40
CA TYR A 599 15.05 17.47 1.96
C TYR A 599 15.15 18.08 0.55
N TYR A 600 16.33 18.52 0.15
CA TYR A 600 16.61 18.97 -1.21
C TYR A 600 17.42 17.90 -1.94
N SER A 601 16.99 17.50 -3.14
CA SER A 601 17.77 16.57 -3.97
C SER A 601 18.84 17.32 -4.72
N VAL A 602 20.11 16.94 -4.54
CA VAL A 602 21.26 17.60 -5.17
C VAL A 602 21.20 17.47 -6.70
N ASN A 603 20.68 16.35 -7.21
CA ASN A 603 20.49 16.14 -8.64
C ASN A 603 19.45 17.12 -9.23
N ARG A 604 18.30 17.31 -8.54
CA ARG A 604 17.20 18.16 -9.02
C ARG A 604 17.57 19.64 -9.11
N HIS A 605 18.48 20.10 -8.24
CA HIS A 605 18.94 21.48 -8.20
C HIS A 605 20.34 21.67 -8.81
N SER A 606 20.84 20.66 -9.54
CA SER A 606 22.09 20.76 -10.29
C SER A 606 22.05 21.87 -11.35
N ILE A 607 23.21 22.51 -11.57
CA ILE A 607 23.33 23.62 -12.51
C ILE A 607 23.82 23.07 -13.86
N ARG A 608 23.04 23.30 -14.91
CA ARG A 608 23.32 22.77 -16.26
C ARG A 608 24.66 23.31 -16.77
N GLY A 609 25.58 22.40 -17.12
CA GLY A 609 26.93 22.76 -17.59
C GLY A 609 27.97 22.92 -16.46
N MET A 610 27.64 22.53 -15.22
CA MET A 610 28.60 22.48 -14.11
C MET A 610 28.80 21.07 -13.57
N ASN A 611 30.06 20.75 -13.27
CA ASN A 611 30.49 19.58 -12.55
C ASN A 611 30.20 19.76 -11.05
N MET A 612 29.30 18.93 -10.54
CA MET A 612 28.77 19.00 -9.18
C MET A 612 29.77 18.50 -8.13
N PRO A 613 29.86 19.12 -6.94
CA PRO A 613 30.68 18.61 -5.84
C PRO A 613 30.17 17.25 -5.34
N LYS A 614 31.10 16.34 -4.99
CA LYS A 614 30.75 15.04 -4.36
C LYS A 614 29.92 15.29 -3.09
N LEU A 615 28.81 14.56 -2.91
CA LEU A 615 27.82 14.77 -1.85
C LEU A 615 28.41 15.00 -0.44
N ASN A 616 29.41 14.20 -0.04
CA ASN A 616 30.07 14.36 1.27
C ASN A 616 30.82 15.69 1.42
N LYS A 617 31.39 16.23 0.34
CA LYS A 617 32.05 17.55 0.34
C LYS A 617 31.02 18.68 0.32
N PHE A 618 29.90 18.50 -0.36
CA PHE A 618 28.80 19.47 -0.36
C PHE A 618 28.11 19.59 1.02
N LEU A 619 27.89 18.46 1.71
CA LEU A 619 27.47 18.45 3.11
C LEU A 619 28.44 19.23 4.00
N GLN A 620 29.75 19.03 3.81
CA GLN A 620 30.78 19.79 4.54
C GLN A 620 30.68 21.30 4.25
N TYR A 621 30.59 21.73 2.99
CA TYR A 621 30.45 23.16 2.65
C TYR A 621 29.20 23.81 3.27
N LEU A 622 28.06 23.11 3.32
CA LEU A 622 26.86 23.59 4.00
C LEU A 622 27.04 23.67 5.53
N THR A 623 27.82 22.76 6.12
CA THR A 623 28.20 22.82 7.56
C THR A 623 29.12 24.01 7.83
N GLU A 624 30.10 24.25 6.95
CA GLU A 624 31.04 25.38 7.02
C GLU A 624 30.34 26.73 6.81
N ALA A 625 29.23 26.74 6.06
CA ALA A 625 28.32 27.88 5.94
C ALA A 625 27.35 28.05 7.14
N GLY A 626 27.46 27.21 8.19
CA GLY A 626 26.73 27.33 9.45
C GLY A 626 25.37 26.64 9.52
N PHE A 627 24.99 25.84 8.52
CA PHE A 627 23.68 25.15 8.48
C PHE A 627 23.73 23.77 9.13
N ARG A 628 22.62 23.35 9.76
CA ARG A 628 22.40 21.93 10.11
C ARG A 628 22.31 21.13 8.82
N VAL A 629 22.93 19.95 8.78
CA VAL A 629 22.85 19.05 7.62
C VAL A 629 22.85 17.58 8.00
N SER A 630 22.04 16.80 7.29
CA SER A 630 22.18 15.35 7.23
C SER A 630 21.93 14.84 5.82
N ARG A 631 22.40 13.62 5.54
CA ARG A 631 21.79 12.77 4.51
C ARG A 631 20.35 12.44 4.92
N THR A 632 19.55 11.88 4.01
CA THR A 632 18.27 11.24 4.35
C THR A 632 18.18 9.83 3.75
N HIS A 633 17.43 8.94 4.39
CA HIS A 633 17.08 7.63 3.83
C HIS A 633 16.08 7.72 2.65
N PHE A 634 15.37 8.85 2.51
CA PHE A 634 14.37 9.04 1.46
C PHE A 634 14.99 9.13 0.05
N ASP A 635 16.13 9.78 -0.11
CA ASP A 635 16.86 9.94 -1.38
C ASP A 635 18.38 9.78 -1.14
N PRO A 636 19.08 8.85 -1.83
CA PRO A 636 20.54 8.71 -1.76
C PRO A 636 21.33 9.97 -2.11
N THR A 637 20.72 10.91 -2.83
CA THR A 637 21.25 12.24 -3.20
C THR A 637 20.55 13.40 -2.48
N GLY A 638 19.72 13.09 -1.48
CA GLY A 638 18.96 14.05 -0.67
C GLY A 638 19.77 14.59 0.50
N VAL A 639 19.66 15.89 0.73
CA VAL A 639 20.21 16.62 1.87
C VAL A 639 19.06 17.25 2.66
N ARG A 640 18.90 16.89 3.93
CA ARG A 640 18.06 17.66 4.86
C ARG A 640 18.92 18.76 5.47
N THR A 641 18.38 19.96 5.53
CA THR A 641 19.06 21.15 6.08
C THR A 641 18.05 22.22 6.48
N ASP A 642 18.44 23.15 7.34
CA ASP A 642 17.68 24.35 7.70
C ASP A 642 17.95 25.55 6.76
N ALA A 643 18.91 25.42 5.81
CA ALA A 643 19.10 26.38 4.74
C ALA A 643 17.86 26.51 3.84
N THR A 644 17.50 27.74 3.46
CA THR A 644 16.50 28.00 2.41
C THR A 644 16.98 27.49 1.05
N LEU A 645 16.07 27.28 0.09
CA LEU A 645 16.45 26.84 -1.27
C LEU A 645 17.42 27.83 -1.96
N GLN A 646 17.31 29.13 -1.66
CA GLN A 646 18.20 30.15 -2.20
C GLN A 646 19.62 30.01 -1.62
N GLN A 647 19.75 29.82 -0.30
CA GLN A 647 21.05 29.58 0.36
C GLN A 647 21.67 28.26 -0.12
N PHE A 648 20.88 27.18 -0.17
CA PHE A 648 21.30 25.88 -0.69
C PHE A 648 21.86 25.98 -2.12
N LYS A 649 21.17 26.69 -3.02
CA LYS A 649 21.62 26.92 -4.39
C LYS A 649 22.85 27.83 -4.48
N SER A 650 22.98 28.82 -3.59
CA SER A 650 24.17 29.69 -3.55
C SER A 650 25.43 28.90 -3.17
N VAL A 651 25.39 28.13 -2.07
CA VAL A 651 26.52 27.27 -1.67
C VAL A 651 26.84 26.24 -2.76
N LEU A 652 25.81 25.68 -3.40
CA LEU A 652 25.97 24.73 -4.51
C LEU A 652 26.65 25.36 -5.74
N SER A 653 26.26 26.59 -6.10
CA SER A 653 26.86 27.35 -7.22
C SER A 653 28.31 27.73 -6.93
N ASN A 654 28.60 28.21 -5.72
CA ASN A 654 29.93 28.69 -5.32
C ASN A 654 31.00 27.56 -5.29
N HIS A 655 30.57 26.30 -5.25
CA HIS A 655 31.46 25.14 -5.16
C HIS A 655 31.28 24.10 -6.28
N SER A 656 30.57 24.45 -7.35
CA SER A 656 30.53 23.68 -8.60
C SER A 656 31.53 24.25 -9.61
N ALA A 657 32.14 23.41 -10.44
CA ALA A 657 33.12 23.83 -11.45
C ALA A 657 32.52 23.79 -12.86
N PRO A 658 32.91 24.65 -13.82
CA PRO A 658 32.46 24.53 -15.21
C PRO A 658 32.80 23.17 -15.82
N THR A 659 31.88 22.61 -16.62
CA THR A 659 32.16 21.39 -17.40
C THR A 659 32.94 21.74 -18.66
N CYS A 660 34.27 21.83 -18.55
CA CYS A 660 35.15 21.99 -19.70
C CYS A 660 35.07 20.78 -20.64
N THR A 661 34.31 20.90 -21.72
CA THR A 661 34.35 19.97 -22.86
C THR A 661 35.64 20.22 -23.65
N ASN A 662 36.54 19.25 -23.67
CA ASN A 662 37.73 19.28 -24.53
C ASN A 662 37.33 19.14 -26.01
N VAL A 663 36.91 20.26 -26.62
CA VAL A 663 36.90 20.39 -28.08
C VAL A 663 38.36 20.51 -28.52
N GLY A 664 38.90 19.45 -29.13
CA GLY A 664 40.29 19.39 -29.54
C GLY A 664 40.59 20.35 -30.70
N THR A 665 40.96 21.58 -30.40
CA THR A 665 41.51 22.53 -31.38
C THR A 665 42.93 22.11 -31.76
N SER A 666 43.05 21.21 -32.73
CA SER A 666 44.31 20.90 -33.40
C SER A 666 44.75 22.11 -34.25
N SER A 667 45.51 23.01 -33.64
CA SER A 667 46.04 24.22 -34.28
C SER A 667 47.18 23.90 -35.24
N THR A 668 46.86 23.36 -36.42
CA THR A 668 47.82 23.22 -37.52
C THR A 668 47.99 24.57 -38.20
N GLN A 669 49.19 25.14 -38.14
CA GLN A 669 49.55 26.35 -38.86
C GLN A 669 49.69 26.04 -40.36
N THR A 670 49.02 26.80 -41.21
CA THR A 670 49.35 26.89 -42.64
C THR A 670 49.33 28.36 -43.06
N SER A 671 50.51 28.92 -43.32
CA SER A 671 50.67 30.30 -43.77
C SER A 671 50.43 30.40 -45.28
N ILE A 672 49.42 31.16 -45.70
CA ILE A 672 49.34 31.71 -47.06
C ILE A 672 49.04 33.21 -46.94
N SER A 673 49.88 34.01 -47.59
CA SER A 673 49.81 35.46 -47.66
C SER A 673 49.12 35.93 -48.93
N THR A 674 48.22 36.91 -48.81
CA THR A 674 47.86 37.82 -49.91
C THR A 674 47.50 39.18 -49.33
N GLU A 675 47.85 40.24 -50.05
CA GLU A 675 47.63 41.63 -49.66
C GLU A 675 46.32 42.16 -50.28
N ASN A 676 45.59 42.98 -49.52
CA ASN A 676 44.95 44.26 -49.89
C ASN A 676 44.16 44.44 -51.22
N PRO A 677 43.23 45.43 -51.30
CA PRO A 677 42.39 46.04 -50.25
C PRO A 677 40.93 46.28 -50.74
N VAL A 678 40.21 47.16 -50.02
CA VAL A 678 38.82 47.68 -50.22
C VAL A 678 37.73 46.84 -49.55
#